data_AF-A0A367GTZ3-F1
#
_entry.id   AF-A0A367GTZ3-F1
#
_cell.length_a   1.000
_cell.length_b   1.000
_cell.length_c   1.000
_cell.angle_alpha   90.00
_cell.angle_beta   90.00
_cell.angle_gamma   90.00
#
_symmetry.space_group_name_H-M   'P 1'
#
loop_
_entity.id
_entity.type
_entity.pdbx_description
1 polymer ?
#
loop_
_entity_poly.entity_id
_entity_poly.type
_entity_poly.pdbx_seq_one_letter_code
_entity_poly.pdbx_strand_id
1 'polypeptide(L)'
;MNLDVSPDGKTIVFDLLGDIYSMPITGGKATILAGGRAFEVQPRFSPDGRYISYTSDKDGGDNIWIMERDGNNKRAVTKENFRLLNNASWSPDGDYLVARKHFTGTRSLGAGEMWLYYKSGGEGIQLTKRKNDQQDAGEPIISPDGKYVYWSEDVTPGPIFQYNKDPYAGIYGIKRLNRATGEIETVTGGAGGACRPQLSPDGKLLAFVKRVRLKTVLFLHNMDTNEEWPVYDDLSHDQQETWALFGVYPNFDWTPDGRNIIFYAKGKIRNLDIGTLNTEEVPFEVTTQQIVSESLHFTQRVYQDEFPARMIRQLTTSPDGKLVAFNAAGYIYIKELPNGKPQRITTTPDFEYEPSFSPDGRYLVYVNWTDELKGAINKIDLTTKLVTRLTVEKGFYYSPKFSNKGDVIVYRKGEGNPETGYAYGANPGIYTLPANGGTPRLIINSGIRPQFSADDTKIFYQGTEGDKKAFKVTDITGANRRTLYTSTYATQFCPSPDGKYMAFTELYNCYITPMATSGSAQDLSATNKALPLNKLTRDAGTYLHWSKDSQKLMWTLGPKYYVRDIKNAFPYTDGIPDRTPAPDTNATADIGLRLKTDVPQGKIAFTNARIITMKGEEVIDKGTILVTGNKITYVGKVADIPVPADARVYDMAGKTIMPGMVDVHAHLRSSPDGVSPQQSWSYYANLAYGVTTAHDPSANSEMIFSQGEMLKAGNMVGPRVYSTGTILYGADGDFKTVINSLDDARSHLRRLKALGAFSVKSYNQPRREQKQQIIEAARELQMEVVPEGGSTYFHNIAMLLDGHTGIEHNLPVWPLYKDVKALWNATRAGYTPTLIVAYGTQFGENYWYDRTEVWKNDHLLSFTPPSVIDARSRRRITSEYGDYGHIDVARSVKQLADGGTKINLGSHGQLQGLGAHWELWMLAQGGMSNLQVLRCATMNGAAYLGMDKEIGSLEPGKLADLIVLNEDPLEDIRNSETIKYVMVNGRLYDTASMNEIGNTEKPRLRFWWQMARGGDMINLPVNNTETYLFGVQEGD
;
A
#
# COMPACT_ATOMS: atom_id res chain seq x y z
N MET A 1 -16.75 -17.88 -13.54
CA MET A 1 -17.48 -18.41 -14.71
C MET A 1 -18.80 -17.68 -14.81
N ASN A 2 -18.81 -16.58 -15.57
CA ASN A 2 -20.07 -15.99 -16.05
C ASN A 2 -20.55 -16.80 -17.25
N LEU A 3 -21.86 -17.00 -17.40
CA LEU A 3 -22.44 -17.73 -18.53
C LEU A 3 -23.70 -17.07 -19.09
N ASP A 4 -24.08 -17.45 -20.30
CA ASP A 4 -25.28 -17.00 -21.01
C ASP A 4 -25.82 -18.10 -21.93
N VAL A 5 -27.13 -18.12 -22.17
CA VAL A 5 -27.81 -19.14 -22.98
C VAL A 5 -28.15 -18.57 -24.35
N SER A 6 -27.95 -19.36 -25.42
CA SER A 6 -28.29 -18.90 -26.76
C SER A 6 -29.81 -18.71 -26.92
N PRO A 7 -30.27 -17.75 -27.76
CA PRO A 7 -31.71 -17.52 -27.98
C PRO A 7 -32.47 -18.73 -28.53
N ASP A 8 -31.77 -19.68 -29.17
CA ASP A 8 -32.33 -20.95 -29.64
C ASP A 8 -32.39 -22.05 -28.56
N GLY A 9 -31.85 -21.79 -27.36
CA GLY A 9 -31.85 -22.68 -26.20
C GLY A 9 -30.91 -23.89 -26.31
N LYS A 10 -29.99 -23.90 -27.28
CA LYS A 10 -29.15 -25.09 -27.59
C LYS A 10 -27.71 -24.99 -27.14
N THR A 11 -27.21 -23.79 -26.84
CA THR A 11 -25.78 -23.53 -26.59
C THR A 11 -25.62 -22.67 -25.35
N ILE A 12 -24.57 -22.92 -24.57
CA ILE A 12 -24.10 -22.03 -23.50
C ILE A 12 -22.77 -21.41 -23.95
N VAL A 13 -22.57 -20.13 -23.67
CA VAL A 13 -21.26 -19.46 -23.70
C VAL A 13 -20.84 -19.12 -22.28
N PHE A 14 -19.56 -19.27 -21.94
CA PHE A 14 -19.07 -18.98 -20.59
C PHE A 14 -17.59 -18.58 -20.56
N ASP A 15 -17.17 -17.87 -19.51
CA ASP A 15 -15.75 -17.58 -19.24
C ASP A 15 -15.10 -18.55 -18.24
N LEU A 16 -13.81 -18.84 -18.47
CA LEU A 16 -12.95 -19.58 -17.54
C LEU A 16 -11.50 -19.13 -17.72
N LEU A 17 -10.84 -18.70 -16.63
CA LEU A 17 -9.43 -18.27 -16.59
C LEU A 17 -9.05 -17.21 -17.65
N GLY A 18 -9.97 -16.32 -18.04
CA GLY A 18 -9.70 -15.27 -19.03
C GLY A 18 -9.86 -15.70 -20.49
N ASP A 19 -10.45 -16.87 -20.73
CA ASP A 19 -10.86 -17.32 -22.06
C ASP A 19 -12.40 -17.46 -22.11
N ILE A 20 -12.96 -17.36 -23.32
CA ILE A 20 -14.39 -17.59 -23.59
C ILE A 20 -14.56 -18.90 -24.34
N TYR A 21 -15.50 -19.72 -23.86
CA TYR A 21 -15.84 -21.03 -24.41
C TYR A 21 -17.32 -21.13 -24.77
N SER A 22 -17.62 -22.06 -25.67
CA SER A 22 -18.99 -22.49 -25.99
C SER A 22 -19.15 -24.00 -25.87
N MET A 23 -20.35 -24.45 -25.52
CA MET A 23 -20.72 -25.87 -25.55
C MET A 23 -22.23 -26.07 -25.73
N PRO A 24 -22.69 -27.27 -26.13
CA PRO A 24 -24.12 -27.61 -26.08
C PRO A 24 -24.71 -27.41 -24.67
N ILE A 25 -25.97 -26.97 -24.58
CA ILE A 25 -26.64 -26.76 -23.28
C ILE A 25 -26.74 -28.04 -22.44
N THR A 26 -26.70 -29.20 -23.09
CA THR A 26 -26.67 -30.54 -22.47
C THR A 26 -25.31 -30.91 -21.91
N GLY A 27 -24.28 -30.10 -22.15
CA GLY A 27 -22.91 -30.33 -21.70
C GLY A 27 -22.01 -31.00 -22.74
N GLY A 28 -20.76 -31.25 -22.32
CA GLY A 28 -19.72 -31.91 -23.11
C GLY A 28 -18.39 -31.16 -23.11
N LYS A 29 -17.56 -31.45 -24.12
CA LYS A 29 -16.28 -30.77 -24.32
C LYS A 29 -16.50 -29.37 -24.89
N ALA A 30 -15.97 -28.36 -24.20
CA ALA A 30 -16.11 -26.97 -24.60
C ALA A 30 -15.14 -26.59 -25.72
N THR A 31 -15.61 -25.71 -26.61
CA THR A 31 -14.83 -25.13 -27.72
C THR A 31 -14.43 -23.71 -27.39
N ILE A 32 -13.15 -23.38 -27.48
CA ILE A 32 -12.65 -22.02 -27.27
C ILE A 32 -13.10 -21.08 -28.41
N LEU A 33 -13.57 -19.89 -28.06
CA LEU A 33 -13.96 -18.83 -29.01
C LEU A 33 -13.00 -17.65 -28.98
N ALA A 34 -12.54 -17.28 -27.78
CA ALA A 34 -11.57 -16.21 -27.56
C ALA A 34 -10.63 -16.59 -26.41
N GLY A 35 -9.36 -16.22 -26.52
CA GLY A 35 -8.34 -16.49 -25.51
C GLY A 35 -6.97 -15.98 -25.95
N GLY A 36 -5.96 -16.19 -25.10
CA GLY A 36 -4.58 -15.77 -25.36
C GLY A 36 -4.00 -14.94 -24.22
N ARG A 37 -3.33 -13.83 -24.54
CA ARG A 37 -2.78 -12.93 -23.49
C ARG A 37 -3.83 -12.01 -22.90
N ALA A 38 -4.78 -11.57 -23.71
CA ALA A 38 -5.89 -10.74 -23.26
C ALA A 38 -6.79 -11.54 -22.30
N PHE A 39 -7.39 -10.85 -21.34
CA PHE A 39 -8.28 -11.44 -20.36
C PHE A 39 -9.73 -11.21 -20.80
N GLU A 40 -10.36 -12.27 -21.31
CA GLU A 40 -11.69 -12.25 -21.92
C GLU A 40 -12.73 -12.77 -20.92
N VAL A 41 -13.74 -11.96 -20.57
CA VAL A 41 -14.75 -12.31 -19.54
C VAL A 41 -16.15 -11.81 -19.88
N GLN A 42 -17.16 -12.34 -19.18
CA GLN A 42 -18.56 -11.90 -19.23
C GLN A 42 -19.21 -11.97 -20.62
N PRO A 43 -19.19 -13.13 -21.31
CA PRO A 43 -19.80 -13.27 -22.62
C PRO A 43 -21.33 -13.20 -22.57
N ARG A 44 -21.98 -12.58 -23.57
CA ARG A 44 -23.45 -12.55 -23.76
C ARG A 44 -23.85 -12.65 -25.22
N PHE A 45 -24.81 -13.52 -25.55
CA PHE A 45 -25.38 -13.61 -26.90
C PHE A 45 -26.21 -12.38 -27.24
N SER A 46 -26.17 -11.97 -28.51
CA SER A 46 -27.17 -11.04 -29.05
C SER A 46 -28.55 -11.73 -29.13
N PRO A 47 -29.66 -10.98 -29.11
CA PRO A 47 -31.01 -11.57 -29.14
C PRO A 47 -31.30 -12.42 -30.39
N ASP A 48 -30.60 -12.16 -31.49
CA ASP A 48 -30.68 -12.93 -32.74
C ASP A 48 -29.67 -14.10 -32.81
N GLY A 49 -28.84 -14.25 -31.78
CA GLY A 49 -27.81 -15.29 -31.67
C GLY A 49 -26.64 -15.15 -32.65
N ARG A 50 -26.53 -14.04 -33.40
CA ARG A 50 -25.45 -13.87 -34.40
C ARG A 50 -24.13 -13.42 -33.79
N TYR A 51 -24.18 -12.67 -32.70
CA TYR A 51 -23.02 -12.08 -32.05
C TYR A 51 -22.91 -12.51 -30.59
N ILE A 52 -21.69 -12.40 -30.06
CA ILE A 52 -21.39 -12.50 -28.64
C ILE A 52 -20.68 -11.21 -28.24
N SER A 53 -21.21 -10.49 -27.24
CA SER A 53 -20.49 -9.40 -26.57
C SER A 53 -19.66 -9.95 -25.41
N TYR A 54 -18.56 -9.29 -25.07
CA TYR A 54 -17.70 -9.65 -23.95
C TYR A 54 -16.83 -8.46 -23.51
N THR A 55 -16.23 -8.56 -22.33
CA THR A 55 -15.24 -7.62 -21.83
C THR A 55 -13.84 -8.12 -22.16
N SER A 56 -12.99 -7.25 -22.70
CA SER A 56 -11.59 -7.56 -23.04
C SER A 56 -10.66 -6.42 -22.67
N ASP A 57 -9.47 -6.76 -22.16
CA ASP A 57 -8.36 -5.86 -21.90
C ASP A 57 -7.33 -5.81 -23.05
N LYS A 58 -7.64 -6.38 -24.22
CA LYS A 58 -6.70 -6.56 -25.34
C LYS A 58 -6.01 -5.27 -25.80
N ASP A 59 -6.70 -4.14 -25.72
CA ASP A 59 -6.17 -2.80 -26.08
C ASP A 59 -5.63 -2.04 -24.84
N GLY A 60 -5.38 -2.74 -23.74
CA GLY A 60 -4.81 -2.25 -22.49
C GLY A 60 -5.81 -2.16 -21.34
N GLY A 61 -6.91 -1.42 -21.54
CA GLY A 61 -7.98 -1.27 -20.55
C GLY A 61 -9.24 -2.07 -20.90
N ASP A 62 -10.02 -2.46 -19.88
CA ASP A 62 -11.28 -3.18 -20.08
C ASP A 62 -12.24 -2.36 -20.95
N ASN A 63 -12.65 -2.98 -22.06
CA ASN A 63 -13.58 -2.43 -23.02
C ASN A 63 -14.61 -3.48 -23.45
N ILE A 64 -15.70 -3.02 -24.03
CA ILE A 64 -16.72 -3.90 -24.59
C ILE A 64 -16.35 -4.27 -26.01
N TRP A 65 -16.33 -5.56 -26.29
CA TRP A 65 -16.04 -6.16 -27.59
C TRP A 65 -17.22 -6.98 -28.07
N ILE A 66 -17.26 -7.22 -29.36
CA ILE A 66 -18.15 -8.21 -29.97
C ILE A 66 -17.38 -9.13 -30.91
N MET A 67 -17.90 -10.33 -31.09
CA MET A 67 -17.46 -11.32 -32.08
C MET A 67 -18.68 -12.01 -32.69
N GLU A 68 -18.49 -12.69 -33.82
CA GLU A 68 -19.49 -13.61 -34.35
C GLU A 68 -19.62 -14.86 -33.46
N ARG A 69 -20.74 -15.58 -33.56
CA ARG A 69 -21.02 -16.78 -32.74
C ARG A 69 -19.94 -17.85 -32.80
N ASP A 70 -19.18 -17.93 -33.89
CA ASP A 70 -18.08 -18.87 -34.08
C ASP A 70 -16.72 -18.38 -33.53
N GLY A 71 -16.69 -17.17 -32.96
CA GLY A 71 -15.49 -16.52 -32.43
C GLY A 71 -14.74 -15.65 -33.44
N ASN A 72 -15.16 -15.55 -34.70
CA ASN A 72 -14.51 -14.71 -35.70
C ASN A 72 -14.89 -13.23 -35.59
N ASN A 73 -14.20 -12.38 -36.37
CA ASN A 73 -14.52 -10.96 -36.54
C ASN A 73 -14.60 -10.16 -35.23
N LYS A 74 -13.69 -10.48 -34.29
CA LYS A 74 -13.52 -9.77 -33.01
C LYS A 74 -13.24 -8.28 -33.22
N ARG A 75 -14.04 -7.40 -32.65
CA ARG A 75 -13.82 -5.94 -32.69
C ARG A 75 -14.33 -5.24 -31.44
N ALA A 76 -13.62 -4.18 -31.04
CA ALA A 76 -14.04 -3.31 -29.95
C ALA A 76 -15.28 -2.49 -30.35
N VAL A 77 -16.21 -2.35 -29.41
CA VAL A 77 -17.33 -1.41 -29.46
C VAL A 77 -16.92 -0.10 -28.78
N THR A 78 -16.19 -0.18 -27.67
CA THR A 78 -15.69 0.97 -26.90
C THR A 78 -14.16 1.05 -26.96
N LYS A 79 -13.60 2.25 -26.72
CA LYS A 79 -12.15 2.53 -26.83
C LYS A 79 -11.64 3.38 -25.68
N GLU A 80 -12.07 3.07 -24.47
CA GLU A 80 -11.79 3.89 -23.30
C GLU A 80 -10.41 3.56 -22.74
N ASN A 81 -9.67 4.60 -22.38
CA ASN A 81 -8.28 4.56 -21.94
C ASN A 81 -8.10 5.07 -20.50
N PHE A 82 -9.21 5.32 -19.80
CA PHE A 82 -9.21 5.80 -18.43
C PHE A 82 -10.44 5.28 -17.68
N ARG A 83 -11.65 5.57 -18.20
CA ARG A 83 -12.91 5.11 -17.62
C ARG A 83 -13.33 3.79 -18.25
N LEU A 84 -12.79 2.71 -17.70
CA LEU A 84 -12.92 1.36 -18.24
C LEU A 84 -14.36 0.85 -18.21
N LEU A 85 -14.68 -0.14 -19.05
CA LEU A 85 -16.01 -0.70 -19.17
C LEU A 85 -16.05 -2.23 -19.03
N ASN A 86 -17.12 -2.72 -18.42
CA ASN A 86 -17.42 -4.14 -18.33
C ASN A 86 -18.94 -4.41 -18.23
N ASN A 87 -19.33 -5.69 -18.08
CA ASN A 87 -20.71 -6.16 -17.90
C ASN A 87 -21.70 -5.62 -18.95
N ALA A 88 -21.46 -5.86 -20.24
CA ALA A 88 -22.39 -5.42 -21.27
C ALA A 88 -23.64 -6.32 -21.39
N SER A 89 -24.80 -5.73 -21.66
CA SER A 89 -26.07 -6.41 -21.96
C SER A 89 -26.68 -5.83 -23.24
N TRP A 90 -27.19 -6.71 -24.12
CA TRP A 90 -27.81 -6.30 -25.38
C TRP A 90 -29.19 -5.70 -25.18
N SER A 91 -29.56 -4.75 -26.05
CA SER A 91 -30.95 -4.34 -26.26
C SER A 91 -31.72 -5.41 -27.03
N PRO A 92 -33.05 -5.51 -26.88
CA PRO A 92 -33.86 -6.53 -27.56
C PRO A 92 -33.79 -6.48 -29.10
N ASP A 93 -33.52 -5.30 -29.68
CA ASP A 93 -33.32 -5.12 -31.13
C ASP A 93 -31.94 -5.60 -31.62
N GLY A 94 -30.99 -5.88 -30.71
CA GLY A 94 -29.62 -6.28 -31.03
C GLY A 94 -28.73 -5.17 -31.60
N ASP A 95 -29.16 -3.91 -31.52
CA ASP A 95 -28.43 -2.76 -32.07
C ASP A 95 -27.60 -2.00 -31.01
N TYR A 96 -27.97 -2.10 -29.75
CA TYR A 96 -27.32 -1.40 -28.64
C TYR A 96 -26.85 -2.35 -27.53
N LEU A 97 -25.93 -1.84 -26.72
CA LEU A 97 -25.38 -2.48 -25.53
C LEU A 97 -25.43 -1.48 -24.36
N VAL A 98 -25.93 -1.89 -23.20
CA VAL A 98 -25.73 -1.17 -21.95
C VAL A 98 -24.57 -1.80 -21.21
N ALA A 99 -23.59 -1.00 -20.78
CA ALA A 99 -22.42 -1.46 -20.04
C ALA A 99 -22.16 -0.61 -18.81
N ARG A 100 -21.48 -1.18 -17.82
CA ARG A 100 -20.97 -0.45 -16.66
C ARG A 100 -19.70 0.29 -17.05
N LYS A 101 -19.66 1.60 -16.79
CA LYS A 101 -18.48 2.44 -16.90
C LYS A 101 -17.93 2.78 -15.52
N HIS A 102 -16.62 2.58 -15.33
CA HIS A 102 -15.94 2.71 -14.04
C HIS A 102 -15.40 4.13 -13.81
N PHE A 103 -15.57 4.63 -12.58
CA PHE A 103 -15.09 5.94 -12.14
C PHE A 103 -14.34 5.82 -10.82
N THR A 104 -13.13 6.38 -10.77
CA THR A 104 -12.29 6.41 -9.57
C THR A 104 -12.11 7.83 -9.07
N GLY A 105 -12.11 8.01 -7.74
CA GLY A 105 -11.70 9.25 -7.08
C GLY A 105 -10.29 9.13 -6.50
N THR A 106 -10.12 9.51 -5.24
CA THR A 106 -8.89 9.29 -4.46
C THR A 106 -8.72 7.84 -3.97
N ARG A 107 -9.71 6.97 -4.23
CA ARG A 107 -9.59 5.51 -4.14
C ARG A 107 -9.67 4.88 -5.54
N SER A 108 -8.86 3.87 -5.77
CA SER A 108 -8.65 3.22 -7.08
C SER A 108 -9.74 2.23 -7.51
N LEU A 109 -10.54 1.74 -6.56
CA LEU A 109 -11.68 0.86 -6.81
C LEU A 109 -12.94 1.70 -6.51
N GLY A 110 -13.58 2.21 -7.56
CA GLY A 110 -14.60 3.23 -7.43
C GLY A 110 -15.95 2.82 -8.01
N ALA A 111 -16.85 3.79 -8.08
CA ALA A 111 -18.24 3.58 -8.45
C ALA A 111 -18.45 3.34 -9.96
N GLY A 112 -19.60 2.74 -10.30
CA GLY A 112 -20.03 2.51 -11.67
C GLY A 112 -21.19 3.40 -12.12
N GLU A 113 -21.33 3.56 -13.42
CA GLU A 113 -22.49 4.18 -14.10
C GLU A 113 -22.93 3.32 -15.28
N MET A 114 -24.20 3.37 -15.67
CA MET A 114 -24.72 2.63 -16.82
C MET A 114 -24.71 3.51 -18.06
N TRP A 115 -24.14 2.99 -19.14
CA TRP A 115 -23.94 3.72 -20.40
C TRP A 115 -24.40 2.88 -21.59
N LEU A 116 -25.11 3.51 -22.52
CA LEU A 116 -25.65 2.90 -23.73
C LEU A 116 -24.73 3.17 -24.92
N TYR A 117 -24.39 2.13 -25.67
CA TYR A 117 -23.55 2.20 -26.86
C TYR A 117 -24.24 1.53 -28.05
N TYR A 118 -24.09 2.09 -29.24
CA TYR A 118 -24.49 1.40 -30.47
C TYR A 118 -23.42 0.36 -30.85
N LYS A 119 -23.82 -0.79 -31.41
CA LYS A 119 -22.90 -1.92 -31.66
C LYS A 119 -21.74 -1.62 -32.62
N SER A 120 -21.82 -0.56 -33.42
CA SER A 120 -20.70 -0.12 -34.28
C SER A 120 -19.76 0.89 -33.59
N GLY A 121 -20.04 1.29 -32.34
CA GLY A 121 -19.25 2.20 -31.52
C GLY A 121 -19.90 3.58 -31.32
N GLY A 122 -19.11 4.52 -30.79
CA GLY A 122 -19.52 5.87 -30.39
C GLY A 122 -19.03 6.22 -28.98
N GLU A 123 -19.24 7.45 -28.54
CA GLU A 123 -18.83 7.91 -27.19
C GLU A 123 -19.77 7.43 -26.06
N GLY A 124 -20.94 6.89 -26.44
CA GLY A 124 -21.95 6.38 -25.52
C GLY A 124 -22.90 7.45 -24.98
N ILE A 125 -24.02 7.01 -24.43
CA ILE A 125 -25.04 7.84 -23.79
C ILE A 125 -25.12 7.45 -22.31
N GLN A 126 -24.90 8.40 -21.41
CA GLN A 126 -25.05 8.18 -19.98
C GLN A 126 -26.53 7.91 -19.64
N LEU A 127 -26.81 6.80 -18.97
CA LEU A 127 -28.16 6.46 -18.50
C LEU A 127 -28.35 6.74 -17.01
N THR A 128 -27.31 6.50 -16.20
CA THR A 128 -27.35 6.74 -14.75
C THR A 128 -26.16 7.58 -14.29
N LYS A 129 -26.33 8.28 -13.17
CA LYS A 129 -25.26 9.00 -12.49
C LYS A 129 -24.90 8.23 -11.22
N ARG A 130 -23.60 8.09 -10.94
CA ARG A 130 -23.16 7.47 -9.69
C ARG A 130 -23.63 8.27 -8.48
N LYS A 131 -23.94 7.57 -7.39
CA LYS A 131 -24.33 8.19 -6.11
C LYS A 131 -23.21 9.05 -5.51
N ASN A 132 -21.97 8.56 -5.60
CA ASN A 132 -20.72 9.20 -5.22
C ASN A 132 -19.55 8.37 -5.78
N ASP A 133 -18.32 8.59 -5.32
CA ASP A 133 -17.13 7.92 -5.85
C ASP A 133 -16.81 6.55 -5.21
N GLN A 134 -17.59 6.09 -4.21
CA GLN A 134 -17.29 4.88 -3.41
C GLN A 134 -18.38 3.80 -3.44
N GLN A 135 -19.67 4.16 -3.45
CA GLN A 135 -20.75 3.18 -3.55
C GLN A 135 -20.90 2.69 -4.99
N ASP A 136 -20.78 1.38 -5.18
CA ASP A 136 -20.74 0.76 -6.49
C ASP A 136 -22.12 0.55 -7.12
N ALA A 137 -22.17 0.53 -8.45
CA ALA A 137 -23.32 0.17 -9.26
C ALA A 137 -22.88 -0.64 -10.48
N GLY A 138 -23.58 -1.72 -10.80
CA GLY A 138 -23.15 -2.65 -11.86
C GLY A 138 -24.20 -3.69 -12.25
N GLU A 139 -23.77 -4.64 -13.07
CA GLU A 139 -24.59 -5.79 -13.50
C GLU A 139 -25.87 -5.38 -14.27
N PRO A 140 -25.78 -4.52 -15.32
CA PRO A 140 -26.96 -4.06 -16.03
C PRO A 140 -27.64 -5.16 -16.85
N ILE A 141 -28.97 -5.12 -16.90
CA ILE A 141 -29.79 -5.85 -17.90
C ILE A 141 -30.87 -4.94 -18.48
N ILE A 142 -31.35 -5.25 -19.67
CA ILE A 142 -32.42 -4.52 -20.35
C ILE A 142 -33.67 -5.40 -20.36
N SER A 143 -34.86 -4.81 -20.12
CA SER A 143 -36.10 -5.58 -20.19
C SER A 143 -36.37 -6.12 -21.60
N PRO A 144 -37.07 -7.27 -21.73
CA PRO A 144 -37.42 -7.82 -23.05
C PRO A 144 -38.20 -6.86 -23.95
N ASP A 145 -38.99 -5.95 -23.37
CA ASP A 145 -39.73 -4.91 -24.10
C ASP A 145 -38.89 -3.65 -24.38
N GLY A 146 -37.64 -3.60 -23.92
CA GLY A 146 -36.70 -2.52 -24.10
C GLY A 146 -36.98 -1.26 -23.30
N LYS A 147 -38.03 -1.19 -22.47
CA LYS A 147 -38.42 0.04 -21.77
C LYS A 147 -37.56 0.35 -20.54
N TYR A 148 -36.98 -0.68 -19.92
CA TYR A 148 -36.33 -0.55 -18.63
C TYR A 148 -34.89 -1.06 -18.66
N VAL A 149 -34.04 -0.44 -17.84
CA VAL A 149 -32.71 -0.94 -17.50
C VAL A 149 -32.67 -1.21 -16.00
N TYR A 150 -32.22 -2.40 -15.61
CA TYR A 150 -32.06 -2.81 -14.21
C TYR A 150 -30.58 -2.96 -13.88
N TRP A 151 -30.18 -2.70 -12.64
CA TRP A 151 -28.80 -2.89 -12.17
C TRP A 151 -28.77 -3.10 -10.65
N SER A 152 -27.68 -3.65 -10.15
CA SER A 152 -27.38 -3.74 -8.71
C SER A 152 -26.67 -2.46 -8.26
N GLU A 153 -27.11 -1.85 -7.17
CA GLU A 153 -26.48 -0.66 -6.58
C GLU A 153 -26.25 -0.84 -5.08
N ASP A 154 -25.09 -0.43 -4.59
CA ASP A 154 -24.79 -0.33 -3.16
C ASP A 154 -25.66 0.76 -2.50
N VAL A 155 -26.60 0.32 -1.67
CA VAL A 155 -27.59 1.17 -1.00
C VAL A 155 -27.15 1.63 0.39
N THR A 156 -25.94 1.26 0.85
CA THR A 156 -25.42 1.67 2.16
C THR A 156 -25.34 3.20 2.31
N PRO A 157 -25.46 3.73 3.55
CA PRO A 157 -25.47 5.17 3.81
C PRO A 157 -24.07 5.79 3.74
N GLY A 158 -24.04 7.11 3.51
CA GLY A 158 -22.81 7.91 3.47
C GLY A 158 -22.04 7.83 2.15
N PRO A 159 -21.03 8.69 1.94
CA PRO A 159 -20.21 8.69 0.71
C PRO A 159 -18.85 8.01 0.87
N ILE A 160 -18.61 7.34 1.99
CA ILE A 160 -17.33 6.73 2.32
C ILE A 160 -17.37 5.22 2.08
N PHE A 161 -16.24 4.69 1.64
CA PHE A 161 -16.04 3.24 1.58
C PHE A 161 -16.03 2.63 2.98
N GLN A 162 -16.51 1.39 3.09
CA GLN A 162 -16.58 0.62 4.33
C GLN A 162 -16.09 -0.79 4.06
N TYR A 163 -15.12 -1.26 4.85
CA TYR A 163 -14.78 -2.68 4.96
C TYR A 163 -15.81 -3.40 5.83
N ASN A 164 -15.89 -4.74 5.72
CA ASN A 164 -16.72 -5.60 6.57
C ASN A 164 -18.19 -5.13 6.64
N LYS A 165 -18.76 -4.72 5.51
CA LYS A 165 -20.16 -4.28 5.46
C LYS A 165 -21.07 -5.42 5.92
N ASP A 166 -22.10 -5.07 6.69
CA ASP A 166 -23.06 -6.06 7.19
C ASP A 166 -24.06 -6.45 6.09
N PRO A 167 -24.01 -7.69 5.54
CA PRO A 167 -24.96 -8.12 4.53
C PRO A 167 -26.39 -8.25 5.09
N TYR A 168 -26.56 -8.44 6.39
CA TYR A 168 -27.88 -8.56 7.03
C TYR A 168 -28.59 -7.22 7.17
N ALA A 169 -27.85 -6.11 7.23
CA ALA A 169 -28.39 -4.76 7.11
C ALA A 169 -28.82 -4.42 5.66
N GLY A 170 -28.33 -5.17 4.67
CA GLY A 170 -28.59 -4.98 3.25
C GLY A 170 -27.55 -4.05 2.59
N ILE A 171 -26.71 -4.62 1.72
CA ILE A 171 -25.64 -3.88 1.03
C ILE A 171 -26.10 -3.44 -0.36
N TYR A 172 -26.60 -4.37 -1.17
CA TYR A 172 -27.06 -4.09 -2.54
C TYR A 172 -28.59 -4.09 -2.65
N GLY A 173 -29.11 -3.27 -3.54
CA GLY A 173 -30.50 -3.34 -4.01
C GLY A 173 -30.57 -3.25 -5.53
N ILE A 174 -31.62 -3.83 -6.12
CA ILE A 174 -31.84 -3.76 -7.57
C ILE A 174 -32.64 -2.50 -7.87
N LYS A 175 -32.07 -1.65 -8.72
CA LYS A 175 -32.69 -0.43 -9.23
C LYS A 175 -33.23 -0.65 -10.63
N ARG A 176 -34.18 0.20 -11.04
CA ARG A 176 -34.75 0.23 -12.38
C ARG A 176 -34.83 1.66 -12.89
N LEU A 177 -34.42 1.87 -14.13
CA LEU A 177 -34.56 3.12 -14.89
C LEU A 177 -35.62 2.92 -15.97
N ASN A 178 -36.64 3.76 -15.99
CA ASN A 178 -37.55 3.91 -17.12
C ASN A 178 -36.89 4.78 -18.20
N ARG A 179 -36.59 4.21 -19.36
CA ARG A 179 -35.86 4.92 -20.43
C ARG A 179 -36.67 6.03 -21.10
N ALA A 180 -38.00 6.00 -21.00
CA ALA A 180 -38.87 7.01 -21.60
C ALA A 180 -39.04 8.25 -20.69
N THR A 181 -39.12 8.05 -19.37
CA THR A 181 -39.35 9.13 -18.40
C THR A 181 -38.08 9.60 -17.70
N GLY A 182 -37.04 8.76 -17.64
CA GLY A 182 -35.84 9.00 -16.84
C GLY A 182 -36.00 8.69 -15.35
N GLU A 183 -37.16 8.15 -14.94
CA GLU A 183 -37.45 7.84 -13.54
C GLU A 183 -36.66 6.62 -13.07
N ILE A 184 -36.09 6.71 -11.86
CA ILE A 184 -35.35 5.62 -11.20
C ILE A 184 -36.08 5.22 -9.92
N GLU A 185 -36.30 3.92 -9.74
CA GLU A 185 -36.88 3.35 -8.54
C GLU A 185 -36.11 2.13 -8.04
N THR A 186 -36.44 1.65 -6.84
CA THR A 186 -35.90 0.40 -6.29
C THR A 186 -36.93 -0.69 -6.47
N VAL A 187 -36.54 -1.80 -7.10
CA VAL A 187 -37.41 -2.95 -7.37
C VAL A 187 -37.41 -3.90 -6.19
N THR A 188 -36.23 -4.25 -5.69
CA THR A 188 -36.04 -5.15 -4.54
C THR A 188 -34.73 -4.84 -3.80
N GLY A 189 -34.63 -5.29 -2.54
CA GLY A 189 -33.48 -5.13 -1.66
C GLY A 189 -33.79 -5.57 -0.23
N GLY A 190 -33.21 -4.86 0.74
CA GLY A 190 -33.40 -5.11 2.17
C GLY A 190 -32.38 -6.09 2.75
N ALA A 191 -32.73 -6.75 3.86
CA ALA A 191 -31.83 -7.67 4.55
C ALA A 191 -31.34 -8.79 3.62
N GLY A 192 -30.02 -9.02 3.59
CA GLY A 192 -29.36 -9.95 2.67
C GLY A 192 -29.04 -9.38 1.28
N GLY A 193 -29.53 -8.17 0.99
CA GLY A 193 -29.38 -7.49 -0.28
C GLY A 193 -30.13 -8.12 -1.45
N ALA A 194 -29.98 -7.52 -2.62
CA ALA A 194 -30.42 -8.07 -3.91
C ALA A 194 -29.43 -7.64 -5.00
N CYS A 195 -28.83 -8.60 -5.70
CA CYS A 195 -27.85 -8.36 -6.76
C CYS A 195 -28.00 -9.33 -7.95
N ARG A 196 -27.24 -9.10 -9.02
CA ARG A 196 -27.25 -9.84 -10.30
C ARG A 196 -28.67 -10.10 -10.84
N PRO A 197 -29.40 -9.05 -11.27
CA PRO A 197 -30.74 -9.21 -11.86
C PRO A 197 -30.69 -9.99 -13.18
N GLN A 198 -31.65 -10.88 -13.43
CA GLN A 198 -31.94 -11.51 -14.74
C GLN A 198 -33.46 -11.68 -14.94
N LEU A 199 -34.03 -11.04 -15.96
CA LEU A 199 -35.46 -11.12 -16.25
C LEU A 199 -35.80 -12.39 -17.04
N SER A 200 -36.95 -12.99 -16.74
CA SER A 200 -37.54 -14.03 -17.58
C SER A 200 -37.82 -13.49 -18.99
N PRO A 201 -37.85 -14.36 -20.02
CA PRO A 201 -38.12 -13.94 -21.40
C PRO A 201 -39.43 -13.14 -21.59
N ASP A 202 -40.44 -13.39 -20.76
CA ASP A 202 -41.71 -12.66 -20.75
C ASP A 202 -41.72 -11.41 -19.86
N GLY A 203 -40.64 -11.15 -19.12
CA GLY A 203 -40.45 -10.00 -18.24
C GLY A 203 -41.27 -10.02 -16.94
N LYS A 204 -41.96 -11.12 -16.62
CA LYS A 204 -42.83 -11.21 -15.44
C LYS A 204 -42.11 -11.63 -14.16
N LEU A 205 -40.99 -12.33 -14.28
CA LEU A 205 -40.17 -12.77 -13.17
C LEU A 205 -38.78 -12.15 -13.26
N LEU A 206 -38.27 -11.73 -12.12
CA LEU A 206 -36.89 -11.31 -11.94
C LEU A 206 -36.16 -12.34 -11.08
N ALA A 207 -35.17 -13.02 -11.64
CA ALA A 207 -34.23 -13.82 -10.87
C ALA A 207 -33.10 -12.95 -10.33
N PHE A 208 -32.71 -13.16 -9.08
CA PHE A 208 -31.65 -12.40 -8.43
C PHE A 208 -30.99 -13.18 -7.28
N VAL A 209 -29.84 -12.71 -6.83
CA VAL A 209 -29.07 -13.29 -5.73
C VAL A 209 -29.31 -12.49 -4.45
N LYS A 210 -29.53 -13.20 -3.35
CA LYS A 210 -29.78 -12.66 -2.01
C LYS A 210 -29.11 -13.53 -0.95
N ARG A 211 -28.64 -12.89 0.13
CA ARG A 211 -28.09 -13.61 1.28
C ARG A 211 -29.18 -13.95 2.30
N VAL A 212 -29.27 -15.21 2.70
CA VAL A 212 -30.18 -15.68 3.76
C VAL A 212 -29.34 -16.36 4.83
N ARG A 213 -29.13 -15.66 5.95
CA ARG A 213 -28.11 -16.07 6.95
C ARG A 213 -26.75 -16.26 6.24
N LEU A 214 -26.05 -17.35 6.50
CA LEU A 214 -24.76 -17.69 5.90
C LEU A 214 -24.83 -18.18 4.44
N LYS A 215 -26.02 -18.28 3.83
CA LYS A 215 -26.20 -18.84 2.49
C LYS A 215 -26.41 -17.74 1.46
N THR A 216 -25.73 -17.88 0.33
CA THR A 216 -26.09 -17.20 -0.92
C THR A 216 -27.21 -17.98 -1.60
N VAL A 217 -28.29 -17.32 -1.99
CA VAL A 217 -29.53 -17.95 -2.46
C VAL A 217 -30.03 -17.29 -3.73
N LEU A 218 -30.49 -18.10 -4.70
CA LEU A 218 -31.19 -17.65 -5.89
C LEU A 218 -32.68 -17.45 -5.54
N PHE A 219 -33.18 -16.26 -5.83
CA PHE A 219 -34.57 -15.86 -5.61
C PHE A 219 -35.26 -15.54 -6.92
N LEU A 220 -36.59 -15.68 -6.90
CA LEU A 220 -37.49 -15.09 -7.88
C LEU A 220 -38.30 -13.97 -7.23
N HIS A 221 -38.53 -12.90 -8.00
CA HIS A 221 -39.43 -11.79 -7.68
C HIS A 221 -40.50 -11.70 -8.77
N ASN A 222 -41.77 -11.71 -8.38
CA ASN A 222 -42.89 -11.51 -9.29
C ASN A 222 -43.14 -10.02 -9.51
N MET A 223 -42.96 -9.56 -10.75
CA MET A 223 -43.02 -8.13 -11.11
C MET A 223 -44.43 -7.52 -10.99
N ASP A 224 -45.48 -8.33 -10.94
CA ASP A 224 -46.87 -7.88 -10.83
C ASP A 224 -47.34 -7.82 -9.36
N THR A 225 -46.86 -8.72 -8.51
CA THR A 225 -47.33 -8.88 -7.12
C THR A 225 -46.32 -8.45 -6.05
N ASN A 226 -45.06 -8.23 -6.43
CA ASN A 226 -43.91 -8.06 -5.53
C ASN A 226 -43.65 -9.25 -4.58
N GLU A 227 -44.19 -10.43 -4.88
CA GLU A 227 -43.89 -11.64 -4.12
C GLU A 227 -42.48 -12.15 -4.42
N GLU A 228 -41.73 -12.55 -3.38
CA GLU A 228 -40.37 -13.08 -3.49
C GLU A 228 -40.23 -14.44 -2.80
N TRP A 229 -39.57 -15.39 -3.46
CA TRP A 229 -39.30 -16.71 -2.89
C TRP A 229 -37.97 -17.30 -3.34
N PRO A 230 -37.30 -18.10 -2.49
CA PRO A 230 -36.06 -18.78 -2.87
C PRO A 230 -36.37 -19.97 -3.79
N VAL A 231 -35.47 -20.22 -4.74
CA VAL A 231 -35.56 -21.38 -5.66
C VAL A 231 -34.32 -22.28 -5.62
N TYR A 232 -33.19 -21.80 -5.10
CA TYR A 232 -31.98 -22.61 -4.90
C TYR A 232 -31.06 -21.97 -3.84
N ASP A 233 -30.62 -22.72 -2.82
CA ASP A 233 -29.92 -22.18 -1.64
C ASP A 233 -28.47 -22.66 -1.44
N ASP A 234 -27.89 -23.34 -2.44
CA ASP A 234 -26.51 -23.82 -2.43
C ASP A 234 -25.64 -23.14 -3.50
N LEU A 235 -25.80 -21.82 -3.66
CA LEU A 235 -24.93 -21.03 -4.53
C LEU A 235 -23.50 -20.93 -3.96
N SER A 236 -22.55 -20.51 -4.80
CA SER A 236 -21.23 -20.09 -4.31
C SER A 236 -21.36 -18.84 -3.42
N HIS A 237 -20.36 -18.57 -2.57
CA HIS A 237 -20.35 -17.34 -1.77
C HIS A 237 -20.37 -16.12 -2.70
N ASP A 238 -21.22 -15.13 -2.41
CA ASP A 238 -21.29 -13.90 -3.20
C ASP A 238 -20.34 -12.83 -2.65
N GLN A 239 -20.06 -11.81 -3.46
CA GLN A 239 -19.06 -10.80 -3.19
C GLN A 239 -19.65 -9.48 -2.66
N GLN A 240 -20.82 -9.50 -2.00
CA GLN A 240 -21.46 -8.26 -1.52
C GLN A 240 -20.60 -7.45 -0.55
N GLU A 241 -19.67 -8.10 0.17
CA GLU A 241 -18.85 -7.49 1.23
C GLU A 241 -17.51 -6.90 0.72
N THR A 242 -17.25 -6.91 -0.60
CA THR A 242 -16.02 -6.40 -1.20
C THR A 242 -16.28 -5.49 -2.40
N TRP A 243 -15.22 -4.96 -3.04
CA TRP A 243 -15.33 -4.27 -4.31
C TRP A 243 -15.68 -5.25 -5.43
N ALA A 244 -16.94 -5.24 -5.85
CA ALA A 244 -17.47 -6.12 -6.88
C ALA A 244 -17.38 -5.50 -8.29
N LEU A 245 -16.18 -5.09 -8.73
CA LEU A 245 -15.97 -4.36 -10.00
C LEU A 245 -16.54 -5.06 -11.25
N PHE A 246 -16.51 -6.39 -11.25
CA PHE A 246 -17.03 -7.25 -12.33
C PHE A 246 -18.39 -7.87 -11.96
N GLY A 247 -19.04 -7.31 -10.93
CA GLY A 247 -20.28 -7.75 -10.33
C GLY A 247 -20.09 -8.70 -9.14
N VAL A 248 -21.17 -8.88 -8.40
CA VAL A 248 -21.26 -9.46 -7.06
C VAL A 248 -21.37 -10.98 -7.10
N TYR A 249 -22.01 -11.52 -8.14
CA TYR A 249 -22.10 -12.96 -8.42
C TYR A 249 -21.91 -13.21 -9.92
N PRO A 250 -21.42 -14.38 -10.36
CA PRO A 250 -21.30 -14.67 -11.79
C PRO A 250 -22.64 -14.58 -12.53
N ASN A 251 -22.60 -14.14 -13.80
CA ASN A 251 -23.79 -14.10 -14.66
C ASN A 251 -24.40 -15.49 -14.87
N PHE A 252 -25.72 -15.53 -14.95
CA PHE A 252 -26.57 -16.69 -15.25
C PHE A 252 -27.70 -16.24 -16.18
N ASP A 253 -28.46 -17.19 -16.74
CA ASP A 253 -29.49 -16.85 -17.73
C ASP A 253 -30.66 -17.84 -17.74
N TRP A 254 -31.79 -17.41 -18.28
CA TRP A 254 -33.00 -18.20 -18.45
C TRP A 254 -32.94 -19.03 -19.74
N THR A 255 -33.59 -20.18 -19.76
CA THR A 255 -33.91 -20.82 -21.04
C THR A 255 -34.94 -19.97 -21.81
N PRO A 256 -34.95 -19.98 -23.16
CA PRO A 256 -35.85 -19.13 -23.94
C PRO A 256 -37.35 -19.36 -23.68
N ASP A 257 -37.73 -20.53 -23.15
CA ASP A 257 -39.10 -20.86 -22.75
C ASP A 257 -39.48 -20.34 -21.34
N GLY A 258 -38.53 -19.75 -20.61
CA GLY A 258 -38.71 -19.22 -19.26
C GLY A 258 -38.90 -20.27 -18.17
N ARG A 259 -38.66 -21.56 -18.46
CA ARG A 259 -38.90 -22.65 -17.50
C ARG A 259 -37.70 -22.98 -16.63
N ASN A 260 -36.49 -22.77 -17.14
CA ASN A 260 -35.27 -23.13 -16.44
C ASN A 260 -34.31 -21.95 -16.30
N ILE A 261 -33.46 -22.02 -15.28
CA ILE A 261 -32.33 -21.11 -15.08
C ILE A 261 -31.03 -21.92 -15.15
N ILE A 262 -30.11 -21.50 -16.01
CA ILE A 262 -28.76 -22.06 -16.13
C ILE A 262 -27.80 -21.16 -15.37
N PHE A 263 -27.04 -21.71 -14.42
CA PHE A 263 -26.15 -20.91 -13.57
C PHE A 263 -24.91 -21.68 -13.10
N TYR A 264 -23.89 -20.96 -12.66
CA TYR A 264 -22.74 -21.51 -11.98
C TYR A 264 -22.96 -21.61 -10.47
N ALA A 265 -22.68 -22.77 -9.88
CA ALA A 265 -22.65 -22.95 -8.44
C ALA A 265 -21.66 -24.07 -8.05
N LYS A 266 -20.84 -23.80 -7.03
CA LYS A 266 -19.92 -24.78 -6.42
C LYS A 266 -19.02 -25.52 -7.43
N GLY A 267 -18.51 -24.83 -8.45
CA GLY A 267 -17.62 -25.42 -9.46
C GLY A 267 -18.33 -26.17 -10.58
N LYS A 268 -19.67 -26.10 -10.64
CA LYS A 268 -20.52 -26.80 -11.61
C LYS A 268 -21.42 -25.82 -12.35
N ILE A 269 -21.87 -26.21 -13.53
CA ILE A 269 -22.99 -25.58 -14.22
C ILE A 269 -24.25 -26.36 -13.84
N ARG A 270 -25.30 -25.64 -13.46
CA ARG A 270 -26.58 -26.17 -12.98
C ARG A 270 -27.70 -25.76 -13.92
N ASN A 271 -28.68 -26.64 -14.07
CA ASN A 271 -29.93 -26.40 -14.79
C ASN A 271 -31.09 -26.61 -13.81
N LEU A 272 -31.74 -25.53 -13.38
CA LEU A 272 -32.86 -25.55 -12.43
C LEU A 272 -34.17 -25.35 -13.16
N ASP A 273 -35.11 -26.28 -13.04
CA ASP A 273 -36.51 -26.09 -13.43
C ASP A 273 -37.26 -25.33 -12.32
N ILE A 274 -37.79 -24.14 -12.62
CA ILE A 274 -38.40 -23.27 -11.60
C ILE A 274 -39.80 -23.72 -11.15
N GLY A 275 -40.45 -24.61 -11.89
CA GLY A 275 -41.77 -25.14 -11.54
C GLY A 275 -41.71 -26.32 -10.57
N THR A 276 -40.68 -27.16 -10.73
CA THR A 276 -40.46 -28.36 -9.92
C THR A 276 -39.38 -28.19 -8.84
N LEU A 277 -38.52 -27.18 -9.00
CA LEU A 277 -37.31 -26.95 -8.19
C LEU A 277 -36.26 -28.07 -8.29
N ASN A 278 -36.36 -28.91 -9.33
CA ASN A 278 -35.34 -29.91 -9.62
C ASN A 278 -34.12 -29.26 -10.27
N THR A 279 -32.94 -29.61 -9.79
CA THR A 279 -31.67 -29.11 -10.32
C THR A 279 -30.80 -30.25 -10.83
N GLU A 280 -30.37 -30.14 -12.09
CA GLU A 280 -29.46 -31.08 -12.73
C GLU A 280 -28.07 -30.45 -12.97
N GLU A 281 -27.02 -31.26 -13.00
CA GLU A 281 -25.68 -30.82 -13.42
C GLU A 281 -25.58 -30.85 -14.95
N VAL A 282 -25.10 -29.77 -15.55
CA VAL A 282 -24.67 -29.74 -16.95
C VAL A 282 -23.18 -30.09 -16.98
N PRO A 283 -22.79 -31.29 -17.45
CA PRO A 283 -21.40 -31.71 -17.42
C PRO A 283 -20.58 -30.87 -18.40
N PHE A 284 -19.40 -30.41 -18.00
CA PHE A 284 -18.50 -29.68 -18.89
C PHE A 284 -17.05 -30.15 -18.73
N GLU A 285 -16.32 -30.13 -19.83
CA GLU A 285 -14.88 -30.37 -19.87
C GLU A 285 -14.19 -29.25 -20.66
N VAL A 286 -13.20 -28.62 -20.03
CA VAL A 286 -12.38 -27.56 -20.66
C VAL A 286 -10.92 -28.00 -20.66
N THR A 287 -10.28 -27.87 -21.82
CA THR A 287 -8.82 -27.90 -21.95
C THR A 287 -8.35 -26.47 -22.25
N THR A 288 -7.59 -25.88 -21.34
CA THR A 288 -7.06 -24.51 -21.50
C THR A 288 -5.54 -24.54 -21.67
N GLN A 289 -5.02 -23.58 -22.45
CA GLN A 289 -3.60 -23.31 -22.61
C GLN A 289 -3.37 -21.83 -22.28
N GLN A 290 -2.70 -21.58 -21.15
CA GLN A 290 -2.44 -20.23 -20.66
C GLN A 290 -1.01 -19.78 -20.98
N ILE A 291 -0.83 -18.49 -21.26
CA ILE A 291 0.48 -17.86 -21.44
C ILE A 291 0.83 -17.10 -20.16
N VAL A 292 1.85 -17.57 -19.46
CA VAL A 292 2.34 -16.95 -18.23
C VAL A 292 3.71 -16.33 -18.46
N SER A 293 3.88 -15.06 -18.09
CA SER A 293 5.18 -14.42 -18.01
C SER A 293 5.93 -14.91 -16.78
N GLU A 294 7.25 -15.09 -16.89
CA GLU A 294 8.07 -15.51 -15.74
C GLU A 294 7.98 -14.48 -14.60
N SER A 295 7.60 -14.94 -13.40
CA SER A 295 7.60 -14.13 -12.18
C SER A 295 8.98 -13.54 -11.90
N LEU A 296 9.01 -12.25 -11.56
CA LEU A 296 10.24 -11.57 -11.14
C LEU A 296 10.76 -12.19 -9.84
N HIS A 297 12.07 -12.44 -9.80
CA HIS A 297 12.76 -12.91 -8.61
C HIS A 297 14.27 -12.65 -8.68
N PHE A 298 14.83 -11.95 -7.70
CA PHE A 298 16.23 -11.54 -7.67
C PHE A 298 16.84 -11.73 -6.26
N THR A 299 18.03 -12.34 -6.19
CA THR A 299 18.76 -12.48 -4.92
C THR A 299 19.11 -11.11 -4.33
N GLN A 300 18.78 -10.91 -3.06
CA GLN A 300 19.09 -9.72 -2.27
C GLN A 300 20.15 -10.05 -1.22
N ARG A 301 21.04 -9.08 -0.98
CA ARG A 301 22.05 -9.17 0.08
C ARG A 301 21.54 -8.48 1.34
N VAL A 302 21.46 -9.19 2.45
CA VAL A 302 20.98 -8.69 3.75
C VAL A 302 22.10 -7.95 4.47
N TYR A 303 23.32 -8.51 4.48
CA TYR A 303 24.46 -7.98 5.20
C TYR A 303 25.64 -7.56 4.31
N GLN A 304 26.19 -6.38 4.61
CA GLN A 304 27.42 -5.84 4.04
C GLN A 304 28.19 -5.15 5.17
N ASP A 305 29.52 -5.19 5.19
CA ASP A 305 30.33 -4.54 6.24
C ASP A 305 30.11 -3.00 6.26
N GLU A 306 29.92 -2.42 5.07
CA GLU A 306 29.56 -1.02 4.88
C GLU A 306 28.49 -0.88 3.79
N PHE A 307 27.62 0.11 3.95
CA PHE A 307 26.57 0.42 2.98
C PHE A 307 26.57 1.91 2.59
N PRO A 308 26.20 2.25 1.34
CA PRO A 308 25.97 3.64 0.97
C PRO A 308 24.67 4.14 1.60
N ALA A 309 24.69 5.33 2.19
CA ALA A 309 23.47 6.04 2.56
C ALA A 309 22.79 6.55 1.28
N ARG A 310 21.61 6.04 0.97
CA ARG A 310 20.83 6.36 -0.23
C ARG A 310 19.74 7.38 0.08
N MET A 311 19.13 7.31 1.26
CA MET A 311 18.11 8.26 1.67
C MET A 311 18.73 9.53 2.27
N ILE A 312 19.18 10.43 1.39
CA ILE A 312 19.67 11.75 1.76
C ILE A 312 18.49 12.69 1.99
N ARG A 313 18.39 13.26 3.18
CA ARG A 313 17.24 14.05 3.62
C ARG A 313 17.60 15.50 3.85
N GLN A 314 16.64 16.39 3.56
CA GLN A 314 16.66 17.79 3.96
C GLN A 314 17.93 18.53 3.52
N LEU A 315 18.47 18.17 2.35
CA LEU A 315 19.72 18.73 1.85
C LEU A 315 19.57 20.23 1.54
N THR A 316 20.53 21.02 2.00
CA THR A 316 20.67 22.44 1.69
C THR A 316 22.11 22.76 1.28
N THR A 317 22.29 23.89 0.59
CA THR A 317 23.59 24.33 0.05
C THR A 317 24.00 25.65 0.68
N SER A 318 25.29 25.82 0.96
CA SER A 318 25.82 27.07 1.51
C SER A 318 25.63 28.25 0.54
N PRO A 319 25.56 29.49 1.06
CA PRO A 319 25.39 30.68 0.22
C PRO A 319 26.43 30.86 -0.89
N ASP A 320 27.66 30.38 -0.69
CA ASP A 320 28.76 30.44 -1.66
C ASP A 320 28.78 29.25 -2.63
N GLY A 321 27.86 28.28 -2.47
CA GLY A 321 27.73 27.10 -3.31
C GLY A 321 28.79 26.02 -3.10
N LYS A 322 29.66 26.14 -2.07
CA LYS A 322 30.79 25.22 -1.87
C LYS A 322 30.51 24.07 -0.92
N LEU A 323 29.53 24.19 -0.03
CA LEU A 323 29.17 23.17 0.95
C LEU A 323 27.73 22.73 0.75
N VAL A 324 27.46 21.46 1.08
CA VAL A 324 26.11 20.96 1.34
C VAL A 324 26.00 20.47 2.77
N ALA A 325 24.84 20.65 3.38
CA ALA A 325 24.46 20.07 4.67
C ALA A 325 23.20 19.21 4.48
N PHE A 326 23.17 18.01 5.06
CA PHE A 326 22.07 17.07 4.87
C PHE A 326 21.95 16.11 6.05
N ASN A 327 20.75 15.58 6.27
CA ASN A 327 20.49 14.48 7.20
C ASN A 327 20.68 13.13 6.49
N ALA A 328 21.31 12.17 7.17
CA ALA A 328 21.33 10.77 6.80
C ALA A 328 21.45 9.91 8.07
N ALA A 329 20.72 8.79 8.13
CA ALA A 329 20.71 7.86 9.26
C ALA A 329 20.61 8.53 10.66
N GLY A 330 19.84 9.62 10.78
CA GLY A 330 19.57 10.32 12.04
C GLY A 330 20.51 11.48 12.37
N TYR A 331 21.55 11.74 11.57
CA TYR A 331 22.53 12.80 11.87
C TYR A 331 22.77 13.74 10.69
N ILE A 332 23.27 14.94 10.98
CA ILE A 332 23.63 15.92 9.95
C ILE A 332 25.10 15.79 9.57
N TYR A 333 25.35 15.82 8.26
CA TYR A 333 26.68 15.80 7.65
C TYR A 333 26.87 17.05 6.80
N ILE A 334 28.12 17.51 6.71
CA ILE A 334 28.57 18.53 5.76
C ILE A 334 29.54 17.90 4.77
N LYS A 335 29.46 18.33 3.52
CA LYS A 335 30.39 17.93 2.45
C LYS A 335 30.79 19.14 1.62
N GLU A 336 32.09 19.26 1.33
CA GLU A 336 32.61 20.16 0.30
C GLU A 336 32.31 19.63 -1.11
N LEU A 337 31.75 20.48 -1.97
CA LEU A 337 31.44 20.14 -3.34
C LEU A 337 32.63 20.38 -4.29
N PRO A 338 32.79 19.59 -5.36
CA PRO A 338 32.01 18.39 -5.66
C PRO A 338 32.54 17.12 -4.95
N ASN A 339 33.81 17.11 -4.51
CA ASN A 339 34.56 15.89 -4.21
C ASN A 339 34.98 15.70 -2.74
N GLY A 340 34.59 16.58 -1.84
CA GLY A 340 34.88 16.44 -0.41
C GLY A 340 34.26 15.18 0.20
N LYS A 341 34.73 14.77 1.38
CA LYS A 341 34.13 13.65 2.12
C LYS A 341 33.05 14.17 3.07
N PRO A 342 31.86 13.57 3.14
CA PRO A 342 30.89 13.87 4.18
C PRO A 342 31.47 13.71 5.58
N GLN A 343 31.27 14.70 6.42
CA GLN A 343 31.69 14.69 7.83
C GLN A 343 30.51 15.09 8.71
N ARG A 344 30.33 14.35 9.80
CA ARG A 344 29.28 14.64 10.77
C ARG A 344 29.55 15.98 11.46
N ILE A 345 28.51 16.77 11.73
CA ILE A 345 28.67 18.11 12.33
C ILE A 345 28.88 18.08 13.85
N THR A 346 28.46 17.02 14.53
CA THR A 346 28.58 16.81 15.98
C THR A 346 29.02 15.38 16.30
N THR A 347 29.27 15.12 17.58
CA THR A 347 29.57 13.77 18.13
C THR A 347 28.52 13.30 19.14
N THR A 348 27.44 14.06 19.35
CA THR A 348 26.40 13.73 20.33
C THR A 348 25.57 12.51 19.90
N PRO A 349 24.81 11.86 20.79
CA PRO A 349 23.88 10.81 20.38
C PRO A 349 22.51 11.36 19.94
N ASP A 350 22.28 12.67 20.07
CA ASP A 350 21.04 13.33 19.68
C ASP A 350 20.84 13.21 18.17
N PHE A 351 19.62 12.92 17.73
CA PHE A 351 19.30 12.96 16.31
C PHE A 351 19.16 14.41 15.83
N GLU A 352 19.52 14.65 14.58
CA GLU A 352 19.64 16.00 14.01
C GLU A 352 18.96 16.06 12.64
N TYR A 353 18.10 17.06 12.43
CA TYR A 353 17.25 17.18 11.25
C TYR A 353 17.18 18.63 10.75
N GLU A 354 16.77 18.79 9.49
CA GLU A 354 16.42 20.06 8.86
C GLU A 354 17.50 21.16 8.97
N PRO A 355 18.74 20.91 8.49
CA PRO A 355 19.78 21.95 8.45
C PRO A 355 19.41 23.13 7.55
N SER A 356 19.76 24.34 7.97
CA SER A 356 19.69 25.56 7.15
C SER A 356 20.88 26.48 7.42
N PHE A 357 21.57 26.94 6.38
CA PHE A 357 22.70 27.85 6.50
C PHE A 357 22.29 29.28 6.85
N SER A 358 23.11 29.97 7.63
CA SER A 358 23.05 31.42 7.78
C SER A 358 23.42 32.12 6.46
N PRO A 359 22.97 33.37 6.22
CA PRO A 359 23.24 34.10 4.98
C PRO A 359 24.73 34.34 4.66
N ASP A 360 25.59 34.29 5.68
CA ASP A 360 27.05 34.40 5.58
C ASP A 360 27.76 33.04 5.44
N GLY A 361 27.02 31.93 5.57
CA GLY A 361 27.54 30.57 5.49
C GLY A 361 28.33 30.09 6.72
N ARG A 362 28.45 30.90 7.77
CA ARG A 362 29.25 30.56 8.97
C ARG A 362 28.52 29.59 9.92
N TYR A 363 27.20 29.64 9.96
CA TYR A 363 26.38 28.89 10.90
C TYR A 363 25.41 27.96 10.18
N LEU A 364 25.02 26.88 10.85
CA LEU A 364 23.80 26.14 10.55
C LEU A 364 22.81 26.31 11.70
N VAL A 365 21.51 26.44 11.38
CA VAL A 365 20.43 26.10 12.30
C VAL A 365 19.86 24.74 11.95
N TYR A 366 19.45 23.98 12.96
CA TYR A 366 18.90 22.64 12.79
C TYR A 366 18.01 22.27 13.96
N VAL A 367 17.21 21.22 13.78
CA VAL A 367 16.39 20.63 14.84
C VAL A 367 17.15 19.45 15.43
N ASN A 368 17.30 19.36 16.74
CA ASN A 368 17.69 18.10 17.39
C ASN A 368 16.48 17.39 17.98
N TRP A 369 16.59 16.08 18.20
CA TRP A 369 15.58 15.27 18.88
C TRP A 369 16.20 14.30 19.88
N THR A 370 15.61 14.25 21.07
CA THR A 370 15.74 13.12 22.01
C THR A 370 14.36 12.78 22.56
N ASP A 371 14.10 11.52 22.89
CA ASP A 371 12.76 11.13 23.34
C ASP A 371 12.40 11.79 24.69
N GLU A 372 13.40 12.04 25.54
CA GLU A 372 13.26 12.65 26.87
C GLU A 372 13.15 14.19 26.84
N LEU A 373 14.01 14.87 26.09
CA LEU A 373 14.03 16.35 26.02
C LEU A 373 13.18 16.91 24.87
N LYS A 374 12.62 16.04 24.02
CA LYS A 374 11.87 16.40 22.81
C LYS A 374 12.73 17.21 21.84
N GLY A 375 12.08 17.91 20.91
CA GLY A 375 12.74 18.69 19.89
C GLY A 375 13.29 20.01 20.41
N ALA A 376 14.31 20.54 19.74
CA ALA A 376 14.70 21.95 19.86
C ALA A 376 15.46 22.46 18.65
N ILE A 377 15.46 23.79 18.50
CA ILE A 377 16.24 24.50 17.50
C ILE A 377 17.60 24.82 18.09
N ASN A 378 18.65 24.45 17.36
CA ASN A 378 20.04 24.68 17.72
C ASN A 378 20.73 25.44 16.60
N LYS A 379 21.75 26.23 16.96
CA LYS A 379 22.67 26.90 16.04
C LYS A 379 24.07 26.36 16.27
N ILE A 380 24.79 25.98 15.22
CA ILE A 380 26.19 25.55 15.28
C ILE A 380 27.08 26.48 14.47
N ASP A 381 28.21 26.91 15.04
CA ASP A 381 29.30 27.56 14.32
C ASP A 381 30.14 26.50 13.60
N LEU A 382 30.23 26.59 12.26
CA LEU A 382 30.87 25.54 11.47
C LEU A 382 32.38 25.48 11.62
N THR A 383 32.99 26.57 12.08
CA THR A 383 34.43 26.68 12.31
C THR A 383 34.78 26.19 13.71
N THR A 384 34.12 26.71 14.74
CA THR A 384 34.44 26.36 16.14
C THR A 384 33.73 25.10 16.63
N LYS A 385 32.72 24.62 15.90
CA LYS A 385 31.80 23.53 16.28
C LYS A 385 31.00 23.80 17.55
N LEU A 386 30.95 25.05 18.02
CA LEU A 386 30.15 25.45 19.18
C LEU A 386 28.66 25.37 18.84
N VAL A 387 27.90 24.62 19.64
CA VAL A 387 26.44 24.50 19.55
C VAL A 387 25.77 25.40 20.59
N THR A 388 24.81 26.21 20.15
CA THR A 388 23.95 27.06 20.98
C THR A 388 22.51 26.61 20.84
N ARG A 389 21.88 26.17 21.93
CA ARG A 389 20.45 25.84 21.96
C ARG A 389 19.62 27.12 22.01
N LEU A 390 18.71 27.29 21.06
CA LEU A 390 17.93 28.53 20.92
C LEU A 390 16.53 28.45 21.53
N THR A 391 15.91 27.26 21.54
CA THR A 391 14.62 27.02 22.20
C THR A 391 14.83 26.24 23.49
N VAL A 392 14.39 26.82 24.61
CA VAL A 392 14.56 26.21 25.95
C VAL A 392 13.41 25.29 26.34
N GLU A 393 12.22 25.51 25.80
CA GLU A 393 11.04 24.69 26.09
C GLU A 393 11.10 23.34 25.37
N LYS A 394 10.54 22.30 26.00
CA LYS A 394 10.25 21.03 25.31
C LYS A 394 9.14 21.28 24.30
N GLY A 395 9.27 20.71 23.11
CA GLY A 395 8.25 20.81 22.08
C GLY A 395 8.61 20.07 20.82
N PHE A 396 7.82 20.29 19.78
CA PHE A 396 8.02 19.74 18.45
C PHE A 396 8.35 20.89 17.51
N TYR A 397 9.58 20.95 17.02
CA TYR A 397 10.09 22.07 16.24
C TYR A 397 10.53 21.61 14.87
N TYR A 398 10.21 22.40 13.84
CA TYR A 398 10.44 22.05 12.45
C TYR A 398 10.80 23.29 11.61
N SER A 399 11.46 23.04 10.49
CA SER A 399 11.80 23.97 9.41
C SER A 399 12.48 25.28 9.85
N PRO A 400 13.52 25.27 10.71
CA PRO A 400 14.19 26.51 11.09
C PRO A 400 14.92 27.14 9.89
N LYS A 401 14.71 28.44 9.66
CA LYS A 401 15.40 29.21 8.62
C LYS A 401 15.77 30.61 9.11
N PHE A 402 16.95 31.10 8.71
CA PHE A 402 17.37 32.48 8.97
C PHE A 402 16.62 33.49 8.11
N SER A 403 16.48 34.72 8.62
CA SER A 403 16.24 35.94 7.83
C SER A 403 17.41 36.20 6.88
N ASN A 404 17.21 36.99 5.83
CA ASN A 404 18.28 37.37 4.91
C ASN A 404 19.37 38.20 5.61
N LYS A 405 19.00 38.96 6.66
CA LYS A 405 19.93 39.65 7.56
C LYS A 405 20.69 38.73 8.52
N GLY A 406 20.17 37.53 8.80
CA GLY A 406 20.78 36.55 9.70
C GLY A 406 20.56 36.81 11.19
N ASP A 407 19.70 37.78 11.55
CA ASP A 407 19.42 38.23 12.91
C ASP A 407 18.17 37.58 13.54
N VAL A 408 17.31 36.97 12.73
CA VAL A 408 16.06 36.32 13.14
C VAL A 408 15.96 34.93 12.52
N ILE A 409 15.34 33.99 13.22
CA ILE A 409 15.00 32.65 12.72
C ILE A 409 13.49 32.50 12.71
N VAL A 410 12.93 32.00 11.61
CA VAL A 410 11.54 31.55 11.51
C VAL A 410 11.48 30.02 11.56
N TYR A 411 10.45 29.47 12.18
CA TYR A 411 10.27 28.02 12.33
C TYR A 411 8.80 27.66 12.58
N ARG A 412 8.47 26.37 12.49
CA ARG A 412 7.16 25.81 12.88
C ARG A 412 7.28 25.09 14.22
N LYS A 413 6.30 25.33 15.11
CA LYS A 413 6.02 24.50 16.29
C LYS A 413 4.82 23.60 15.98
N GLY A 414 4.94 22.29 16.21
CA GLY A 414 3.88 21.29 16.00
C GLY A 414 3.23 20.78 17.30
N GLU A 415 2.23 19.92 17.15
CA GLU A 415 1.46 19.33 18.26
C GLU A 415 1.91 17.92 18.69
N GLY A 416 2.86 17.33 17.96
CA GLY A 416 3.29 15.94 18.16
C GLY A 416 2.48 14.96 17.30
N ASN A 417 2.77 13.66 17.41
CA ASN A 417 2.18 12.62 16.57
C ASN A 417 2.22 11.23 17.25
N PRO A 418 1.61 10.17 16.67
CA PRO A 418 1.57 8.83 17.28
C PRO A 418 2.94 8.21 17.60
N GLU A 419 4.01 8.61 16.89
CA GLU A 419 5.36 8.07 17.11
C GLU A 419 6.15 8.83 18.18
N THR A 420 5.93 10.14 18.30
CA THR A 420 6.72 11.02 19.21
C THR A 420 5.94 11.47 20.46
N GLY A 421 4.64 11.17 20.48
CA GLY A 421 3.66 11.58 21.49
C GLY A 421 3.12 12.99 21.25
N TYR A 422 2.14 13.39 22.07
CA TYR A 422 1.44 14.69 21.95
C TYR A 422 1.75 15.66 23.10
N ALA A 423 2.39 15.17 24.17
CA ALA A 423 2.76 16.02 25.30
C ALA A 423 3.74 17.12 24.84
N TYR A 424 3.55 18.34 25.36
CA TYR A 424 4.29 19.56 24.98
C TYR A 424 3.94 20.13 23.57
N GLY A 425 2.85 19.67 22.95
CA GLY A 425 2.35 20.15 21.66
C GLY A 425 1.50 21.43 21.68
N ALA A 426 1.44 22.15 22.80
CA ALA A 426 0.56 23.32 22.93
C ALA A 426 1.03 24.53 22.09
N ASN A 427 0.07 25.31 21.62
CA ASN A 427 0.25 26.50 20.78
C ASN A 427 1.07 26.21 19.51
N PRO A 428 0.60 25.32 18.64
CA PRO A 428 1.26 25.08 17.36
C PRO A 428 1.11 26.29 16.43
N GLY A 429 2.03 26.42 15.47
CA GLY A 429 2.04 27.51 14.50
C GLY A 429 3.43 27.88 14.00
N ILE A 430 3.52 28.98 13.27
CA ILE A 430 4.77 29.57 12.79
C ILE A 430 5.22 30.65 13.77
N TYR A 431 6.48 30.59 14.16
CA TYR A 431 7.12 31.45 15.14
C TYR A 431 8.37 32.11 14.58
N THR A 432 8.76 33.24 15.16
CA THR A 432 10.09 33.83 15.00
C THR A 432 10.83 33.91 16.33
N LEU A 433 12.16 33.88 16.29
CA LEU A 433 13.05 34.15 17.43
C LEU A 433 14.32 34.89 16.99
N PRO A 434 14.99 35.67 17.87
CA PRO A 434 16.31 36.21 17.56
C PRO A 434 17.36 35.10 17.35
N ALA A 435 18.27 35.28 16.38
CA ALA A 435 19.27 34.29 16.01
C ALA A 435 20.32 34.00 17.10
N ASN A 436 20.41 34.84 18.13
CA ASN A 436 21.27 34.66 19.30
C ASN A 436 20.52 34.16 20.55
N GLY A 437 19.25 33.76 20.39
CA GLY A 437 18.37 33.38 21.50
C GLY A 437 17.55 34.56 22.03
N GLY A 438 16.41 34.26 22.66
CA GLY A 438 15.47 35.25 23.17
C GLY A 438 14.04 34.71 23.21
N THR A 439 13.06 35.59 23.42
CA THR A 439 11.64 35.22 23.51
C THR A 439 11.05 34.92 22.13
N PRO A 440 10.49 33.71 21.91
CA PRO A 440 9.77 33.40 20.67
C PRO A 440 8.49 34.22 20.51
N ARG A 441 8.16 34.59 19.27
CA ARG A 441 6.92 35.29 18.91
C ARG A 441 6.10 34.44 17.95
N LEU A 442 4.86 34.11 18.33
CA LEU A 442 3.88 33.49 17.44
C LEU A 442 3.48 34.48 16.34
N ILE A 443 3.55 34.06 15.09
CA ILE A 443 3.13 34.84 13.92
C ILE A 443 1.73 34.41 13.48
N ILE A 444 1.55 33.12 13.23
CA ILE A 444 0.27 32.51 12.82
C ILE A 444 0.17 31.11 13.41
N ASN A 445 -1.04 30.63 13.67
CA ASN A 445 -1.31 29.34 14.32
C ASN A 445 -1.42 28.14 13.35
N SER A 446 -1.08 28.31 12.08
CA SER A 446 -1.09 27.27 11.06
C SER A 446 0.05 27.50 10.05
N GLY A 447 0.26 26.55 9.13
CA GLY A 447 1.29 26.64 8.11
C GLY A 447 2.52 25.76 8.37
N ILE A 448 3.14 25.32 7.27
CA ILE A 448 4.39 24.55 7.23
C ILE A 448 5.43 25.22 6.32
N ARG A 449 6.70 24.79 6.43
CA ARG A 449 7.84 25.29 5.63
C ARG A 449 7.96 26.83 5.58
N PRO A 450 7.92 27.54 6.73
CA PRO A 450 8.01 28.99 6.72
C PRO A 450 9.36 29.49 6.21
N GLN A 451 9.37 30.64 5.53
CA GLN A 451 10.57 31.36 5.12
C GLN A 451 10.30 32.85 4.89
N PHE A 452 11.34 33.68 4.96
CA PHE A 452 11.21 35.12 4.73
C PHE A 452 11.11 35.48 3.25
N SER A 453 10.50 36.63 2.95
CA SER A 453 10.62 37.31 1.66
C SER A 453 12.01 37.92 1.47
N ALA A 454 12.35 38.31 0.24
CA ALA A 454 13.65 38.88 -0.14
C ALA A 454 14.12 40.06 0.73
N ASP A 455 13.18 40.83 1.26
CA ASP A 455 13.38 42.05 2.06
C ASP A 455 13.11 41.85 3.56
N ASP A 456 12.87 40.60 3.99
CA ASP A 456 12.50 40.21 5.36
C ASP A 456 11.20 40.86 5.90
N THR A 457 10.33 41.42 5.04
CA THR A 457 9.08 42.07 5.50
C THR A 457 7.88 41.13 5.60
N LYS A 458 7.97 39.96 4.97
CA LYS A 458 6.90 38.95 4.92
C LYS A 458 7.43 37.56 5.22
N ILE A 459 6.52 36.67 5.60
CA ILE A 459 6.74 35.24 5.78
C ILE A 459 5.87 34.51 4.77
N PHE A 460 6.52 33.72 3.92
CA PHE A 460 5.90 32.73 3.05
C PHE A 460 5.76 31.40 3.79
N TYR A 461 4.68 30.68 3.54
CA TYR A 461 4.43 29.36 4.12
C TYR A 461 3.50 28.54 3.22
N GLN A 462 3.50 27.22 3.42
CA GLN A 462 2.57 26.31 2.78
C GLN A 462 1.42 25.99 3.74
N GLY A 463 0.21 25.85 3.22
CA GLY A 463 -0.97 25.38 3.94
C GLY A 463 -2.03 24.83 2.98
N THR A 464 -3.30 25.01 3.31
CA THR A 464 -4.44 24.51 2.53
C THR A 464 -5.46 25.61 2.18
N GLU A 465 -6.15 25.47 1.06
CA GLU A 465 -7.26 26.32 0.63
C GLU A 465 -8.35 25.41 0.02
N GLY A 466 -9.41 25.14 0.78
CA GLY A 466 -10.35 24.07 0.43
C GLY A 466 -9.67 22.70 0.45
N ASP A 467 -9.84 21.93 -0.61
CA ASP A 467 -9.21 20.63 -0.87
C ASP A 467 -7.81 20.73 -1.49
N LYS A 468 -7.36 21.95 -1.83
CA LYS A 468 -6.06 22.19 -2.47
C LYS A 468 -4.99 22.56 -1.46
N LYS A 469 -3.75 22.23 -1.80
CA LYS A 469 -2.56 22.78 -1.16
C LYS A 469 -2.37 24.23 -1.59
N ALA A 470 -1.81 25.05 -0.72
CA ALA A 470 -1.71 26.47 -0.92
C ALA A 470 -0.34 27.01 -0.52
N PHE A 471 0.18 27.94 -1.31
CA PHE A 471 1.32 28.78 -0.96
C PHE A 471 0.79 30.15 -0.53
N LYS A 472 1.06 30.52 0.72
CA LYS A 472 0.47 31.68 1.37
C LYS A 472 1.56 32.63 1.86
N VAL A 473 1.16 33.87 2.09
CA VAL A 473 2.01 34.94 2.63
C VAL A 473 1.32 35.67 3.75
N THR A 474 2.09 36.11 4.73
CA THR A 474 1.67 37.01 5.81
C THR A 474 2.78 38.03 6.07
N ASP A 475 2.43 39.16 6.65
CA ASP A 475 3.43 40.11 7.14
C ASP A 475 4.11 39.53 8.39
N ILE A 476 5.27 40.07 8.79
CA ILE A 476 6.00 39.62 10.00
C ILE A 476 5.23 39.80 11.32
N THR A 477 4.05 40.42 11.30
CA THR A 477 3.14 40.53 12.45
C THR A 477 2.07 39.45 12.48
N GLY A 478 1.90 38.67 11.40
CA GLY A 478 0.79 37.72 11.23
C GLY A 478 -0.46 38.30 10.55
N ALA A 479 -0.43 39.58 10.17
CA ALA A 479 -1.50 40.29 9.48
C ALA A 479 -1.41 40.16 7.95
N ASN A 480 -2.45 40.66 7.25
CA ASN A 480 -2.52 40.76 5.78
C ASN A 480 -2.28 39.44 5.04
N ARG A 481 -2.80 38.35 5.62
CA ARG A 481 -2.70 36.99 5.09
C ARG A 481 -3.33 36.89 3.71
N ARG A 482 -2.61 36.29 2.76
CA ARG A 482 -3.07 36.08 1.38
C ARG A 482 -2.61 34.72 0.86
N THR A 483 -3.47 34.07 0.07
CA THR A 483 -3.10 32.90 -0.72
C THR A 483 -2.59 33.37 -2.08
N LEU A 484 -1.34 33.01 -2.41
CA LEU A 484 -0.70 33.39 -3.68
C LEU A 484 -0.90 32.31 -4.74
N TYR A 485 -0.73 31.05 -4.36
CA TYR A 485 -0.94 29.91 -5.25
C TYR A 485 -1.77 28.83 -4.57
N THR A 486 -2.55 28.10 -5.36
CA THR A 486 -3.17 26.83 -4.98
C THR A 486 -2.72 25.73 -5.92
N SER A 487 -2.67 24.49 -5.47
CA SER A 487 -2.37 23.34 -6.33
C SER A 487 -3.08 22.10 -5.82
N THR A 488 -3.60 21.29 -6.74
CA THR A 488 -4.11 19.95 -6.42
C THR A 488 -2.99 18.97 -6.12
N TYR A 489 -1.85 19.07 -6.80
CA TYR A 489 -0.81 18.03 -6.81
C TYR A 489 0.58 18.47 -6.33
N ALA A 490 0.82 19.78 -6.13
CA ALA A 490 2.14 20.25 -5.72
C ALA A 490 2.46 19.85 -4.27
N THR A 491 3.61 19.22 -4.03
CA THR A 491 4.03 18.76 -2.68
C THR A 491 5.01 19.71 -1.99
N GLN A 492 5.69 20.57 -2.75
CA GLN A 492 6.60 21.59 -2.25
C GLN A 492 6.48 22.85 -3.11
N PHE A 493 6.38 24.01 -2.48
CA PHE A 493 6.51 25.33 -3.12
C PHE A 493 7.86 25.96 -2.73
N CYS A 494 8.58 26.51 -3.71
CA CYS A 494 9.94 27.01 -3.53
C CYS A 494 10.17 28.30 -4.36
N PRO A 495 9.72 29.47 -3.90
CA PRO A 495 10.01 30.75 -4.55
C PRO A 495 11.53 31.02 -4.60
N SER A 496 11.98 31.73 -5.63
CA SER A 496 13.35 32.22 -5.71
C SER A 496 13.61 33.31 -4.67
N PRO A 497 14.85 33.44 -4.16
CA PRO A 497 15.22 34.48 -3.20
C PRO A 497 14.91 35.90 -3.68
N ASP A 498 14.98 36.18 -4.98
CA ASP A 498 14.65 37.48 -5.57
C ASP A 498 13.15 37.68 -5.87
N GLY A 499 12.31 36.67 -5.62
CA GLY A 499 10.86 36.71 -5.82
C GLY A 499 10.40 36.69 -7.28
N LYS A 500 11.28 36.38 -8.24
CA LYS A 500 10.95 36.37 -9.68
C LYS A 500 10.45 35.03 -10.21
N TYR A 501 10.77 33.92 -9.54
CA TYR A 501 10.44 32.58 -10.01
C TYR A 501 9.80 31.74 -8.90
N MET A 502 8.94 30.81 -9.29
CA MET A 502 8.37 29.78 -8.43
C MET A 502 8.82 28.42 -8.95
N ALA A 503 9.62 27.70 -8.16
CA ALA A 503 9.88 26.29 -8.39
C ALA A 503 8.97 25.44 -7.50
N PHE A 504 8.58 24.25 -7.97
CA PHE A 504 7.70 23.36 -7.20
C PHE A 504 7.92 21.88 -7.55
N THR A 505 7.60 20.98 -6.62
CA THR A 505 7.43 19.56 -6.92
C THR A 505 5.97 19.26 -7.20
N GLU A 506 5.69 18.54 -8.29
CA GLU A 506 4.37 17.99 -8.59
C GLU A 506 4.56 16.58 -9.16
N LEU A 507 3.80 15.61 -8.64
CA LEU A 507 3.88 14.21 -9.07
C LEU A 507 5.34 13.75 -9.25
N TYR A 508 6.13 14.01 -8.20
CA TYR A 508 7.56 13.69 -8.04
C TYR A 508 8.55 14.48 -8.89
N ASN A 509 8.10 15.29 -9.84
CA ASN A 509 8.95 16.04 -10.76
C ASN A 509 9.13 17.49 -10.33
N CYS A 510 10.29 18.06 -10.67
CA CYS A 510 10.59 19.47 -10.42
C CYS A 510 10.15 20.33 -11.61
N TYR A 511 9.46 21.42 -11.31
CA TYR A 511 9.01 22.41 -12.28
C TYR A 511 9.44 23.81 -11.87
N ILE A 512 9.50 24.72 -12.85
CA ILE A 512 9.78 26.14 -12.65
C ILE A 512 8.88 27.00 -13.54
N THR A 513 8.41 28.12 -13.00
CA THR A 513 7.59 29.13 -13.70
C THR A 513 7.92 30.53 -13.18
N PRO A 514 7.72 31.62 -13.95
CA PRO A 514 7.76 32.98 -13.40
C PRO A 514 6.79 33.12 -12.23
N MET A 515 7.21 33.82 -11.17
CA MET A 515 6.35 34.14 -10.05
C MET A 515 5.52 35.38 -10.39
N ALA A 516 4.20 35.24 -10.37
CA ALA A 516 3.26 36.31 -10.62
C ALA A 516 2.41 36.53 -9.37
N THR A 517 2.24 37.78 -8.96
CA THR A 517 1.33 38.16 -7.87
C THR A 517 0.11 38.84 -8.45
N SER A 518 -1.08 38.39 -8.06
CA SER A 518 -2.34 39.02 -8.42
C SER A 518 -3.23 39.20 -7.18
N GLY A 519 -4.39 39.84 -7.33
CA GLY A 519 -5.39 39.94 -6.25
C GLY A 519 -6.04 38.60 -5.88
N SER A 520 -5.93 37.59 -6.74
CA SER A 520 -6.46 36.23 -6.55
C SER A 520 -5.35 35.17 -6.60
N ALA A 521 -5.59 34.06 -5.90
CA ALA A 521 -4.70 32.91 -5.92
C ALA A 521 -4.58 32.33 -7.34
N GLN A 522 -3.37 32.01 -7.76
CA GLN A 522 -3.10 31.38 -9.05
C GLN A 522 -3.04 29.86 -8.91
N ASP A 523 -3.56 29.12 -9.89
CA ASP A 523 -3.40 27.67 -9.91
C ASP A 523 -1.97 27.30 -10.33
N LEU A 524 -1.25 26.55 -9.51
CA LEU A 524 0.08 26.04 -9.82
C LEU A 524 -0.06 24.57 -10.19
N SER A 525 0.15 24.25 -11.46
CA SER A 525 -0.01 22.89 -11.98
C SER A 525 0.95 22.64 -13.14
N ALA A 526 1.43 21.39 -13.28
CA ALA A 526 2.23 20.97 -14.42
C ALA A 526 1.48 21.09 -15.78
N THR A 527 0.15 21.21 -15.74
CA THR A 527 -0.69 21.38 -16.93
C THR A 527 -1.19 22.81 -17.12
N ASN A 528 -0.90 23.73 -16.19
CA ASN A 528 -1.31 25.13 -16.34
C ASN A 528 -0.46 25.82 -17.41
N LYS A 529 -1.12 26.44 -18.39
CA LYS A 529 -0.50 27.15 -19.52
C LYS A 529 -0.56 28.68 -19.40
N ALA A 530 -1.07 29.21 -18.28
CA ALA A 530 -1.20 30.65 -18.08
C ALA A 530 0.15 31.39 -17.97
N LEU A 531 1.20 30.69 -17.51
CA LEU A 531 2.56 31.21 -17.41
C LEU A 531 3.54 30.24 -18.10
N PRO A 532 4.72 30.71 -18.56
CA PRO A 532 5.78 29.82 -19.02
C PRO A 532 6.14 28.80 -17.93
N LEU A 533 6.20 27.53 -18.29
CA LEU A 533 6.45 26.42 -17.37
C LEU A 533 7.47 25.48 -17.99
N ASN A 534 8.44 25.01 -17.21
CA ASN A 534 9.36 23.97 -17.66
C ASN A 534 9.53 22.85 -16.63
N LYS A 535 9.60 21.60 -17.12
CA LYS A 535 9.94 20.42 -16.33
C LYS A 535 11.46 20.25 -16.33
N LEU A 536 12.06 20.15 -15.15
CA LEU A 536 13.51 20.12 -14.99
C LEU A 536 14.09 18.72 -14.82
N THR A 537 13.30 17.79 -14.28
CA THR A 537 13.75 16.43 -13.96
C THR A 537 13.43 15.44 -15.06
N ARG A 538 14.34 14.50 -15.33
CA ARG A 538 13.99 13.29 -16.08
C ARG A 538 13.05 12.39 -15.27
N ASP A 539 13.47 12.03 -14.06
CA ASP A 539 12.78 11.02 -13.23
C ASP A 539 11.98 11.64 -12.08
N ALA A 540 12.69 12.31 -11.17
CA ALA A 540 12.12 12.93 -9.99
C ALA A 540 13.11 13.92 -9.35
N GLY A 541 12.64 14.73 -8.41
CA GLY A 541 13.49 15.54 -7.54
C GLY A 541 12.82 15.93 -6.24
N THR A 542 13.63 16.02 -5.18
CA THR A 542 13.19 16.36 -3.82
C THR A 542 14.14 17.39 -3.20
N TYR A 543 13.67 18.05 -2.13
CA TYR A 543 14.39 19.12 -1.43
C TYR A 543 14.84 20.24 -2.38
N LEU A 544 13.91 20.78 -3.18
CA LEU A 544 14.21 21.94 -4.01
C LEU A 544 14.67 23.12 -3.16
N HIS A 545 15.73 23.78 -3.61
CA HIS A 545 16.25 25.00 -3.01
C HIS A 545 17.08 25.79 -4.03
N TRP A 546 17.30 27.07 -3.75
CA TRP A 546 17.94 28.02 -4.65
C TRP A 546 19.32 28.44 -4.17
N SER A 547 20.20 28.83 -5.10
CA SER A 547 21.38 29.62 -4.76
C SER A 547 20.96 31.01 -4.27
N LYS A 548 21.79 31.64 -3.42
CA LYS A 548 21.50 32.95 -2.81
C LYS A 548 21.21 34.05 -3.85
N ASP A 549 21.87 33.98 -5.00
CA ASP A 549 21.74 34.92 -6.12
C ASP A 549 20.59 34.61 -7.08
N SER A 550 19.77 33.58 -6.78
CA SER A 550 18.68 33.09 -7.62
C SER A 550 19.11 32.61 -9.02
N GLN A 551 20.41 32.38 -9.27
CA GLN A 551 20.92 31.96 -10.58
C GLN A 551 20.94 30.45 -10.78
N LYS A 552 20.79 29.67 -9.70
CA LYS A 552 20.79 28.21 -9.74
C LYS A 552 19.65 27.65 -8.91
N LEU A 553 19.03 26.58 -9.41
CA LEU A 553 18.09 25.75 -8.68
C LEU A 553 18.70 24.37 -8.48
N MET A 554 18.54 23.82 -7.28
CA MET A 554 19.16 22.57 -6.87
C MET A 554 18.15 21.62 -6.24
N TRP A 555 18.35 20.33 -6.44
CA TRP A 555 17.52 19.25 -5.87
C TRP A 555 18.32 17.96 -5.74
N THR A 556 17.69 16.95 -5.15
CA THR A 556 18.27 15.62 -4.95
C THR A 556 17.36 14.51 -5.45
N LEU A 557 17.98 13.39 -5.86
CA LEU A 557 17.33 12.11 -6.07
C LEU A 557 18.20 11.01 -5.45
N GLY A 558 17.82 10.56 -4.26
CA GLY A 558 18.68 9.69 -3.44
C GLY A 558 20.03 10.37 -3.15
N PRO A 559 21.18 9.71 -3.38
CA PRO A 559 22.50 10.29 -3.14
C PRO A 559 22.97 11.22 -4.27
N LYS A 560 22.16 11.46 -5.31
CA LYS A 560 22.53 12.31 -6.45
C LYS A 560 22.08 13.75 -6.22
N TYR A 561 23.01 14.68 -6.40
CA TYR A 561 22.79 16.12 -6.27
C TYR A 561 22.84 16.79 -7.66
N TYR A 562 21.82 17.60 -7.94
CA TYR A 562 21.62 18.25 -9.24
C TYR A 562 21.62 19.76 -9.09
N VAL A 563 22.17 20.44 -10.08
CA VAL A 563 22.23 21.90 -10.17
C VAL A 563 21.84 22.31 -11.58
N ARG A 564 20.84 23.19 -11.69
CA ARG A 564 20.41 23.79 -12.96
C ARG A 564 20.62 25.29 -12.92
N ASP A 565 21.41 25.81 -13.87
CA ASP A 565 21.50 27.24 -14.11
C ASP A 565 20.17 27.77 -14.68
N ILE A 566 19.65 28.86 -14.12
CA ILE A 566 18.32 29.40 -14.45
C ILE A 566 18.27 29.99 -15.86
N LYS A 567 19.39 30.54 -16.33
CA LYS A 567 19.54 30.95 -17.74
C LYS A 567 19.32 29.81 -18.73
N ASN A 568 19.43 28.54 -18.28
CA ASN A 568 19.19 27.35 -19.10
C ASN A 568 17.86 26.67 -18.74
N ALA A 569 17.03 27.28 -17.88
CA ALA A 569 15.80 26.68 -17.37
C ALA A 569 14.54 27.07 -18.17
N PHE A 570 14.60 28.13 -18.98
CA PHE A 570 13.50 28.57 -19.83
C PHE A 570 13.91 28.59 -21.32
N PRO A 571 12.94 28.39 -22.23
CA PRO A 571 13.18 28.50 -23.68
C PRO A 571 13.48 29.94 -24.13
N TYR A 572 13.08 30.95 -23.34
CA TYR A 572 13.33 32.36 -23.62
C TYR A 572 14.22 32.99 -22.53
N THR A 573 15.47 33.22 -22.89
CA THR A 573 16.43 34.02 -22.13
C THR A 573 17.25 34.84 -23.12
N ASP A 574 17.51 36.12 -22.82
CA ASP A 574 18.21 37.03 -23.72
C ASP A 574 19.50 36.40 -24.29
N GLY A 575 19.55 36.22 -25.62
CA GLY A 575 20.71 35.69 -26.34
C GLY A 575 20.76 34.17 -26.61
N ILE A 576 19.71 33.39 -26.30
CA ILE A 576 19.63 31.95 -26.62
C ILE A 576 18.47 31.67 -27.59
N PRO A 577 18.68 30.93 -28.70
CA PRO A 577 17.60 30.59 -29.63
C PRO A 577 16.53 29.70 -28.99
N ASP A 578 15.30 29.83 -29.48
CA ASP A 578 14.11 29.12 -29.00
C ASP A 578 14.32 27.60 -29.02
N ARG A 579 14.56 27.02 -27.84
CA ARG A 579 14.66 25.59 -27.64
C ARG A 579 14.14 25.24 -26.26
N THR A 580 13.19 24.31 -26.20
CA THR A 580 12.76 23.71 -24.93
C THR A 580 13.97 23.05 -24.26
N PRO A 581 14.39 23.50 -23.07
CA PRO A 581 15.55 22.93 -22.42
C PRO A 581 15.28 21.48 -22.04
N ALA A 582 16.20 20.57 -22.38
CA ALA A 582 16.05 19.17 -22.04
C ALA A 582 16.06 18.98 -20.50
N PRO A 583 15.28 18.02 -19.97
CA PRO A 583 15.36 17.63 -18.57
C PRO A 583 16.76 17.17 -18.19
N ASP A 584 17.18 17.44 -16.97
CA ASP A 584 18.48 17.02 -16.49
C ASP A 584 18.54 15.50 -16.29
N THR A 585 19.56 14.91 -16.91
CA THR A 585 19.82 13.46 -16.88
C THR A 585 21.08 13.10 -16.10
N ASN A 586 21.97 14.07 -15.86
CA ASN A 586 23.27 13.87 -15.21
C ASN A 586 23.33 14.62 -13.87
N ALA A 587 23.71 13.90 -12.82
CA ALA A 587 23.95 14.52 -11.51
C ALA A 587 25.22 15.37 -11.54
N THR A 588 25.19 16.53 -10.89
CA THR A 588 26.35 17.42 -10.73
C THR A 588 27.36 16.84 -9.74
N ALA A 589 26.88 16.17 -8.69
CA ALA A 589 27.72 15.49 -7.71
C ALA A 589 27.00 14.27 -7.10
N ASP A 590 27.77 13.36 -6.52
CA ASP A 590 27.29 12.28 -5.66
C ASP A 590 27.62 12.59 -4.21
N ILE A 591 26.69 12.45 -3.27
CA ILE A 591 26.91 12.71 -1.85
C ILE A 591 27.97 11.76 -1.27
N GLY A 592 27.98 10.49 -1.67
CA GLY A 592 29.07 9.55 -1.37
C GLY A 592 29.23 9.18 0.11
N LEU A 593 28.19 9.35 0.94
CA LEU A 593 28.24 8.91 2.34
C LEU A 593 28.17 7.38 2.42
N ARG A 594 29.18 6.78 3.07
CA ARG A 594 29.19 5.36 3.42
C ARG A 594 29.17 5.22 4.94
N LEU A 595 28.34 4.31 5.44
CA LEU A 595 28.19 4.01 6.85
C LEU A 595 28.61 2.56 7.10
N LYS A 596 29.19 2.31 8.27
CA LYS A 596 29.47 0.95 8.74
C LYS A 596 28.17 0.30 9.18
N THR A 597 27.99 -0.97 8.86
CA THR A 597 26.93 -1.77 9.44
C THR A 597 27.30 -2.10 10.88
N ASP A 598 26.33 -1.93 11.78
CA ASP A 598 26.49 -2.30 13.19
C ASP A 598 26.66 -3.81 13.32
N VAL A 599 27.68 -4.24 14.06
CA VAL A 599 27.98 -5.66 14.33
C VAL A 599 28.38 -5.76 15.80
N PRO A 600 27.62 -6.50 16.63
CA PRO A 600 28.00 -6.70 18.03
C PRO A 600 29.31 -7.49 18.14
N GLN A 601 30.02 -7.32 19.24
CA GLN A 601 31.25 -8.06 19.54
C GLN A 601 30.94 -9.24 20.48
N GLY A 602 31.82 -10.25 20.49
CA GLY A 602 31.74 -11.39 21.40
C GLY A 602 31.02 -12.63 20.82
N LYS A 603 30.83 -13.63 21.68
CA LYS A 603 30.24 -14.93 21.33
C LYS A 603 29.12 -15.30 22.31
N ILE A 604 28.01 -15.81 21.79
CA ILE A 604 26.87 -16.31 22.58
C ILE A 604 26.62 -17.76 22.20
N ALA A 605 26.47 -18.62 23.20
CA ALA A 605 26.10 -20.02 23.02
C ALA A 605 24.75 -20.31 23.67
N PHE A 606 23.79 -20.80 22.91
CA PHE A 606 22.54 -21.36 23.42
C PHE A 606 22.67 -22.87 23.48
N THR A 607 22.56 -23.50 24.64
CA THR A 607 22.76 -24.95 24.83
C THR A 607 21.48 -25.64 25.28
N ASN A 608 21.34 -26.94 25.01
CA ASN A 608 20.24 -27.80 25.46
C ASN A 608 18.83 -27.40 24.98
N ALA A 609 18.72 -26.61 23.91
CA ALA A 609 17.43 -26.24 23.32
C ALA A 609 16.86 -27.35 22.43
N ARG A 610 15.55 -27.33 22.18
CA ARG A 610 14.98 -27.86 20.94
C ARG A 610 15.21 -26.83 19.84
N ILE A 611 15.79 -27.21 18.70
CA ILE A 611 16.07 -26.28 17.61
C ILE A 611 15.27 -26.68 16.38
N ILE A 612 14.35 -25.83 15.95
CA ILE A 612 13.65 -25.94 14.67
C ILE A 612 14.50 -25.18 13.66
N THR A 613 15.27 -25.87 12.81
CA THR A 613 16.29 -25.20 11.98
C THR A 613 15.70 -24.51 10.75
N MET A 614 14.53 -24.94 10.29
CA MET A 614 13.93 -24.59 8.99
C MET A 614 14.78 -25.03 7.78
N LYS A 615 15.77 -25.90 7.99
CA LYS A 615 16.46 -26.63 6.91
C LYS A 615 15.65 -27.89 6.58
N GLY A 616 14.68 -27.74 5.68
CA GLY A 616 13.70 -28.78 5.44
C GLY A 616 12.80 -28.99 6.66
N GLU A 617 12.74 -30.21 7.19
CA GLU A 617 11.92 -30.58 8.36
C GLU A 617 12.76 -30.88 9.61
N GLU A 618 14.04 -30.51 9.61
CA GLU A 618 14.98 -30.82 10.69
C GLU A 618 14.62 -30.12 12.01
N VAL A 619 14.50 -30.94 13.06
CA VAL A 619 14.38 -30.52 14.46
C VAL A 619 15.47 -31.23 15.26
N ILE A 620 16.26 -30.47 16.01
CA ILE A 620 17.36 -30.99 16.84
C ILE A 620 16.96 -30.89 18.31
N ASP A 621 16.74 -32.03 18.96
CA ASP A 621 16.58 -32.07 20.42
C ASP A 621 17.93 -31.96 21.13
N LYS A 622 17.97 -31.24 22.25
CA LYS A 622 19.18 -30.96 23.04
C LYS A 622 20.32 -30.43 22.17
N GLY A 623 20.00 -29.44 21.34
CA GLY A 623 20.91 -28.79 20.43
C GLY A 623 21.65 -27.60 21.05
N THR A 624 22.72 -27.19 20.36
CA THR A 624 23.53 -26.02 20.64
C THR A 624 23.62 -25.11 19.41
N ILE A 625 23.48 -23.79 19.60
CA ILE A 625 23.77 -22.76 18.59
C ILE A 625 24.90 -21.88 19.12
N LEU A 626 25.95 -21.69 18.31
CA LEU A 626 27.03 -20.74 18.60
C LEU A 626 26.96 -19.54 17.64
N VAL A 627 26.79 -18.35 18.21
CA VAL A 627 26.80 -17.07 17.50
C VAL A 627 28.10 -16.33 17.79
N THR A 628 28.77 -15.84 16.75
CA THR A 628 29.96 -14.97 16.87
C THR A 628 29.68 -13.66 16.13
N GLY A 629 29.70 -12.54 16.85
CA GLY A 629 29.23 -11.25 16.34
C GLY A 629 27.78 -11.38 15.85
N ASN A 630 27.56 -11.18 14.56
CA ASN A 630 26.23 -11.29 13.93
C ASN A 630 25.99 -12.57 13.14
N LYS A 631 26.88 -13.58 13.20
CA LYS A 631 26.76 -14.82 12.42
C LYS A 631 26.56 -16.04 13.29
N ILE A 632 25.72 -16.95 12.81
CA ILE A 632 25.64 -18.32 13.30
C ILE A 632 26.88 -19.05 12.79
N THR A 633 27.69 -19.58 13.70
CA THR A 633 28.92 -20.30 13.38
C THR A 633 28.75 -21.82 13.47
N TYR A 634 27.90 -22.30 14.37
CA TYR A 634 27.57 -23.72 14.53
C TYR A 634 26.12 -23.92 14.97
N VAL A 635 25.51 -25.01 14.49
CA VAL A 635 24.20 -25.54 14.90
C VAL A 635 24.32 -27.06 14.87
N GLY A 636 23.88 -27.75 15.93
CA GLY A 636 24.07 -29.20 16.06
C GLY A 636 23.70 -29.72 17.45
N LYS A 637 23.94 -31.00 17.72
CA LYS A 637 23.68 -31.58 19.05
C LYS A 637 24.73 -31.09 20.06
N VAL A 638 24.34 -31.00 21.34
CA VAL A 638 25.24 -30.52 22.40
C VAL A 638 26.56 -31.30 22.49
N ALA A 639 26.54 -32.61 22.19
CA ALA A 639 27.72 -33.47 22.23
C ALA A 639 28.75 -33.17 21.13
N ASP A 640 28.32 -32.53 20.04
CA ASP A 640 29.12 -32.33 18.83
C ASP A 640 29.75 -30.93 18.75
N ILE A 641 29.35 -30.01 19.65
CA ILE A 641 29.75 -28.60 19.59
C ILE A 641 30.51 -28.22 20.87
N PRO A 642 31.85 -28.06 20.80
CA PRO A 642 32.61 -27.52 21.92
C PRO A 642 32.28 -26.02 22.08
N VAL A 643 31.69 -25.67 23.22
CA VAL A 643 31.40 -24.26 23.56
C VAL A 643 32.69 -23.55 23.96
N PRO A 644 33.09 -22.46 23.28
CA PRO A 644 34.28 -21.71 23.64
C PRO A 644 34.20 -21.14 25.06
N ALA A 645 35.30 -21.14 25.80
CA ALA A 645 35.35 -20.64 27.18
C ALA A 645 35.04 -19.14 27.30
N ASP A 646 35.22 -18.38 26.21
CA ASP A 646 34.93 -16.94 26.12
C ASP A 646 33.50 -16.64 25.64
N ALA A 647 32.65 -17.65 25.40
CA ALA A 647 31.26 -17.47 25.02
C ALA A 647 30.36 -17.24 26.25
N ARG A 648 29.41 -16.29 26.14
CA ARG A 648 28.33 -16.17 27.13
C ARG A 648 27.33 -17.29 26.88
N VAL A 649 27.23 -18.21 27.84
CA VAL A 649 26.40 -19.42 27.73
C VAL A 649 25.03 -19.20 28.33
N TYR A 650 24.01 -19.61 27.58
CA TYR A 650 22.60 -19.62 27.97
C TYR A 650 22.09 -21.05 27.91
N ASP A 651 21.77 -21.62 29.07
CA ASP A 651 21.13 -22.94 29.14
C ASP A 651 19.64 -22.82 28.83
N MET A 652 19.23 -23.43 27.72
CA MET A 652 17.89 -23.35 27.14
C MET A 652 17.13 -24.67 27.31
N ALA A 653 17.48 -25.46 28.33
CA ALA A 653 16.73 -26.67 28.67
C ALA A 653 15.22 -26.37 28.80
N GLY A 654 14.40 -27.17 28.11
CA GLY A 654 12.94 -27.01 28.06
C GLY A 654 12.44 -25.89 27.15
N LYS A 655 13.32 -25.18 26.42
CA LYS A 655 12.96 -24.11 25.48
C LYS A 655 13.15 -24.54 24.03
N THR A 656 12.46 -23.84 23.13
CA THR A 656 12.55 -24.04 21.69
C THR A 656 13.18 -22.83 21.02
N ILE A 657 14.05 -23.04 20.04
CA ILE A 657 14.64 -21.99 19.21
C ILE A 657 14.23 -22.20 17.76
N MET A 658 13.81 -21.13 17.10
CA MET A 658 13.53 -21.12 15.65
C MET A 658 14.09 -19.83 15.00
N PRO A 659 14.20 -19.75 13.66
CA PRO A 659 14.57 -18.50 13.01
C PRO A 659 13.63 -17.37 13.39
N GLY A 660 14.14 -16.15 13.39
CA GLY A 660 13.30 -14.96 13.55
C GLY A 660 12.31 -14.83 12.40
N MET A 661 11.12 -14.29 12.70
CA MET A 661 10.05 -14.21 11.71
C MET A 661 10.33 -13.14 10.65
N VAL A 662 9.90 -13.43 9.44
CA VAL A 662 9.97 -12.58 8.25
C VAL A 662 8.55 -12.23 7.82
N ASP A 663 8.10 -11.04 8.21
CA ASP A 663 6.81 -10.49 7.78
C ASP A 663 7.00 -9.76 6.45
N VAL A 664 6.44 -10.29 5.36
CA VAL A 664 6.66 -9.73 4.00
C VAL A 664 5.65 -8.64 3.63
N HIS A 665 4.61 -8.47 4.45
CA HIS A 665 3.57 -7.47 4.26
C HIS A 665 3.20 -6.86 5.62
N ALA A 666 4.10 -6.05 6.15
CA ALA A 666 3.84 -5.22 7.32
C ALA A 666 3.36 -3.82 6.88
N HIS A 667 2.76 -3.08 7.79
CA HIS A 667 2.70 -1.62 7.69
C HIS A 667 3.25 -1.02 8.97
N LEU A 668 4.49 -0.55 8.91
CA LEU A 668 5.21 -0.04 10.05
C LEU A 668 4.90 1.45 10.25
N ARG A 669 4.81 1.87 11.52
CA ARG A 669 4.50 3.27 11.84
C ARG A 669 5.73 4.14 11.62
N SER A 670 5.53 5.31 11.02
CA SER A 670 6.57 6.32 10.84
C SER A 670 6.05 7.72 11.17
N SER A 671 6.96 8.62 11.55
CA SER A 671 6.60 9.96 11.98
C SER A 671 6.17 10.84 10.79
N PRO A 672 4.94 11.39 10.77
CA PRO A 672 4.41 12.15 9.64
C PRO A 672 5.04 13.54 9.44
N ASP A 673 5.88 14.01 10.37
CA ASP A 673 6.52 15.35 10.32
C ASP A 673 8.04 15.29 10.06
N GLY A 674 8.58 14.13 9.69
CA GLY A 674 9.97 14.02 9.25
C GLY A 674 11.02 13.84 10.36
N VAL A 675 10.63 13.89 11.64
CA VAL A 675 11.53 13.64 12.78
C VAL A 675 11.25 12.26 13.36
N SER A 676 12.24 11.38 13.36
CA SER A 676 12.11 10.03 13.93
C SER A 676 12.35 10.04 15.45
N PRO A 677 11.62 9.23 16.24
CA PRO A 677 11.96 9.01 17.64
C PRO A 677 13.27 8.21 17.77
N GLN A 678 13.92 8.26 18.94
CA GLN A 678 15.06 7.37 19.25
C GLN A 678 14.59 5.92 19.43
N GLN A 679 13.37 5.74 19.94
CA GLN A 679 12.69 4.45 20.00
C GLN A 679 11.30 4.50 19.35
N SER A 680 11.12 3.79 18.22
CA SER A 680 9.77 3.54 17.70
C SER A 680 9.14 2.39 18.44
N TRP A 681 8.01 2.64 19.09
CA TRP A 681 7.26 1.61 19.79
C TRP A 681 6.77 0.50 18.86
N SER A 682 6.40 0.82 17.62
CA SER A 682 5.95 -0.17 16.63
C SER A 682 7.07 -1.17 16.29
N TYR A 683 8.31 -0.71 16.21
CA TYR A 683 9.47 -1.56 15.92
C TYR A 683 9.82 -2.44 17.11
N TYR A 684 9.73 -1.90 18.32
CA TYR A 684 9.92 -2.65 19.55
C TYR A 684 8.83 -3.70 19.75
N ALA A 685 7.56 -3.37 19.48
CA ALA A 685 6.45 -4.32 19.57
C ALA A 685 6.65 -5.50 18.61
N ASN A 686 6.96 -5.24 17.34
CA ASN A 686 7.26 -6.31 16.37
C ASN A 686 8.43 -7.19 16.80
N LEU A 687 9.53 -6.58 17.26
CA LEU A 687 10.71 -7.33 17.70
C LEU A 687 10.43 -8.13 18.99
N ALA A 688 9.70 -7.58 19.96
CA ALA A 688 9.29 -8.27 21.18
C ALA A 688 8.37 -9.48 20.92
N TYR A 689 7.68 -9.46 19.78
CA TYR A 689 6.90 -10.56 19.23
C TYR A 689 7.68 -11.34 18.14
N GLY A 690 9.00 -11.22 18.07
CA GLY A 690 9.84 -12.14 17.31
C GLY A 690 9.93 -11.88 15.80
N VAL A 691 9.33 -10.80 15.30
CA VAL A 691 9.55 -10.32 13.92
C VAL A 691 10.94 -9.67 13.86
N THR A 692 11.88 -10.35 13.21
CA THR A 692 13.26 -9.86 13.05
C THR A 692 13.49 -9.21 11.69
N THR A 693 12.61 -9.45 10.73
CA THR A 693 12.62 -8.83 9.40
C THR A 693 11.21 -8.44 8.99
N ALA A 694 11.05 -7.21 8.50
CA ALA A 694 9.80 -6.69 7.99
C ALA A 694 10.00 -6.06 6.61
N HIS A 695 9.16 -6.42 5.65
CA HIS A 695 9.02 -5.73 4.39
C HIS A 695 7.68 -4.98 4.37
N ASP A 696 7.76 -3.66 4.27
CA ASP A 696 6.60 -2.77 4.20
C ASP A 696 6.31 -2.40 2.74
N PRO A 697 5.24 -2.91 2.13
CA PRO A 697 4.97 -2.69 0.73
C PRO A 697 4.23 -1.37 0.46
N SER A 698 4.05 -0.50 1.46
CA SER A 698 3.41 0.80 1.28
C SER A 698 3.77 1.73 2.43
N ALA A 699 4.88 2.44 2.27
CA ALA A 699 5.40 3.35 3.28
C ALA A 699 5.78 4.72 2.71
N ASN A 700 5.98 5.70 3.58
CA ASN A 700 6.63 6.93 3.19
C ASN A 700 8.10 6.66 2.84
N SER A 701 8.49 6.98 1.60
CA SER A 701 9.85 6.73 1.12
C SER A 701 10.93 7.42 1.98
N GLU A 702 10.73 8.69 2.37
CA GLU A 702 11.75 9.42 3.15
C GLU A 702 11.96 8.80 4.53
N MET A 703 10.87 8.40 5.18
CA MET A 703 10.93 7.89 6.54
C MET A 703 11.43 6.44 6.58
N ILE A 704 10.83 5.55 5.78
CA ILE A 704 11.10 4.10 5.90
C ILE A 704 12.53 3.75 5.50
N PHE A 705 13.06 4.36 4.43
CA PHE A 705 14.43 4.10 3.99
C PHE A 705 15.44 4.72 4.94
N SER A 706 15.16 5.91 5.48
CA SER A 706 16.02 6.53 6.50
C SER A 706 16.07 5.70 7.78
N GLN A 707 14.93 5.23 8.28
CA GLN A 707 14.86 4.34 9.45
C GLN A 707 15.54 3.00 9.19
N GLY A 708 15.37 2.41 7.99
CA GLY A 708 16.10 1.19 7.60
C GLY A 708 17.62 1.37 7.62
N GLU A 709 18.12 2.53 7.20
CA GLU A 709 19.55 2.88 7.32
C GLU A 709 19.97 3.13 8.78
N MET A 710 19.12 3.74 9.60
CA MET A 710 19.38 3.91 11.04
C MET A 710 19.51 2.58 11.78
N LEU A 711 18.66 1.60 11.45
CA LEU A 711 18.72 0.24 11.98
C LEU A 711 20.02 -0.46 11.57
N LYS A 712 20.40 -0.36 10.28
CA LYS A 712 21.69 -0.93 9.78
C LYS A 712 22.91 -0.29 10.45
N ALA A 713 22.86 1.01 10.74
CA ALA A 713 23.94 1.75 11.40
C ALA A 713 23.96 1.57 12.93
N GLY A 714 23.00 0.87 13.53
CA GLY A 714 22.89 0.70 14.99
C GLY A 714 22.41 1.94 15.74
N ASN A 715 21.83 2.91 15.03
CA ASN A 715 21.28 4.14 15.61
C ASN A 715 19.86 3.94 16.15
N MET A 716 19.16 2.89 15.72
CA MET A 716 17.80 2.52 16.16
C MET A 716 17.73 1.01 16.42
N VAL A 717 16.80 0.59 17.28
CA VAL A 717 16.50 -0.82 17.56
C VAL A 717 15.16 -1.19 16.91
N GLY A 718 15.10 -2.37 16.28
CA GLY A 718 13.92 -2.88 15.58
C GLY A 718 14.26 -4.07 14.67
N PRO A 719 13.27 -4.59 13.92
CA PRO A 719 13.52 -5.55 12.86
C PRO A 719 14.40 -4.97 11.76
N ARG A 720 14.95 -5.82 10.89
CA ARG A 720 15.48 -5.40 9.59
C ARG A 720 14.32 -4.87 8.74
N VAL A 721 14.37 -3.61 8.35
CA VAL A 721 13.31 -2.96 7.58
C VAL A 721 13.68 -2.84 6.12
N TYR A 722 12.79 -3.35 5.27
CA TYR A 722 12.79 -3.21 3.82
C TYR A 722 11.46 -2.63 3.37
N SER A 723 11.42 -2.00 2.19
CA SER A 723 10.18 -1.42 1.70
C SER A 723 10.21 -1.16 0.20
N THR A 724 9.03 -1.10 -0.39
CA THR A 724 8.81 -0.55 -1.73
C THR A 724 8.87 0.99 -1.74
N GLY A 725 8.80 1.62 -0.57
CA GLY A 725 8.52 3.05 -0.43
C GLY A 725 7.10 3.38 -0.86
N THR A 726 6.92 4.59 -1.39
CA THR A 726 5.62 5.09 -1.84
C THR A 726 5.12 4.28 -3.02
N ILE A 727 3.89 3.76 -2.90
CA ILE A 727 3.23 2.89 -3.87
C ILE A 727 3.10 3.53 -5.26
N LEU A 728 3.06 2.69 -6.31
CA LEU A 728 2.78 3.13 -7.68
C LEU A 728 1.26 3.24 -7.91
N TYR A 729 0.62 4.23 -7.26
CA TYR A 729 -0.83 4.29 -7.18
C TYR A 729 -1.52 4.74 -8.48
N GLY A 730 -2.59 4.04 -8.87
CA GLY A 730 -3.40 4.35 -10.05
C GLY A 730 -4.56 5.34 -9.84
N ALA A 731 -4.94 5.64 -8.59
CA ALA A 731 -6.04 6.57 -8.30
C ALA A 731 -5.58 8.04 -8.25
N ASP A 732 -6.53 8.97 -8.15
CA ASP A 732 -6.19 10.39 -8.11
C ASP A 732 -5.60 10.82 -6.76
N GLY A 733 -4.73 11.82 -6.78
CA GLY A 733 -4.01 12.31 -5.61
C GLY A 733 -2.66 12.92 -5.98
N ASP A 734 -2.05 13.64 -5.04
CA ASP A 734 -0.74 14.26 -5.17
C ASP A 734 0.44 13.26 -5.14
N PHE A 735 0.15 12.00 -4.83
CA PHE A 735 1.08 10.86 -4.88
C PHE A 735 0.75 9.87 -6.02
N LYS A 736 -0.20 10.19 -6.91
CA LYS A 736 -0.53 9.28 -8.02
C LYS A 736 0.67 9.06 -8.94
N THR A 737 0.73 7.87 -9.52
CA THR A 737 1.78 7.45 -10.44
C THR A 737 1.21 7.36 -11.84
N VAL A 738 1.48 8.39 -12.65
CA VAL A 738 1.06 8.42 -14.05
C VAL A 738 1.98 7.52 -14.87
N ILE A 739 1.39 6.52 -15.52
CA ILE A 739 2.08 5.57 -16.40
C ILE A 739 1.30 5.49 -17.71
N ASN A 740 1.83 6.09 -18.77
CA ASN A 740 1.25 5.99 -20.12
C ASN A 740 2.21 5.31 -21.11
N SER A 741 3.42 4.99 -20.65
CA SER A 741 4.48 4.38 -21.44
C SER A 741 5.43 3.58 -20.55
N LEU A 742 6.22 2.70 -21.17
CA LEU A 742 7.31 2.00 -20.48
C LEU A 742 8.35 2.98 -19.90
N ASP A 743 8.60 4.12 -20.54
CA ASP A 743 9.52 5.13 -20.03
C ASP A 743 9.01 5.82 -18.75
N ASP A 744 7.69 6.02 -18.63
CA ASP A 744 7.08 6.50 -17.38
C ASP A 744 7.29 5.47 -16.25
N ALA A 745 7.05 4.18 -16.53
CA ALA A 745 7.30 3.11 -15.57
C ALA A 745 8.78 3.05 -15.15
N ARG A 746 9.71 3.08 -16.12
CA ARG A 746 11.17 3.13 -15.86
C ARG A 746 11.55 4.33 -15.00
N SER A 747 10.97 5.50 -15.25
CA SER A 747 11.20 6.72 -14.47
C SER A 747 10.86 6.51 -12.99
N HIS A 748 9.65 6.00 -12.70
CA HIS A 748 9.20 5.77 -11.32
C HIS A 748 10.01 4.71 -10.58
N LEU A 749 10.41 3.64 -11.27
CA LEU A 749 11.23 2.58 -10.68
C LEU A 749 12.67 3.06 -10.44
N ARG A 750 13.28 3.80 -11.38
CA ARG A 750 14.60 4.42 -11.15
C ARG A 750 14.59 5.36 -9.95
N ARG A 751 13.51 6.14 -9.78
CA ARG A 751 13.31 7.00 -8.62
C ARG A 751 13.35 6.20 -7.32
N LEU A 752 12.55 5.14 -7.18
CA LEU A 752 12.50 4.34 -5.94
C LEU A 752 13.81 3.56 -5.71
N LYS A 753 14.41 3.02 -6.77
CA LYS A 753 15.72 2.34 -6.70
C LYS A 753 16.84 3.27 -6.23
N ALA A 754 16.79 4.54 -6.61
CA ALA A 754 17.75 5.55 -6.14
C ALA A 754 17.68 5.78 -4.63
N LEU A 755 16.49 5.61 -4.02
CA LEU A 755 16.27 5.74 -2.57
C LEU A 755 16.64 4.46 -1.79
N GLY A 756 16.80 3.32 -2.47
CA GLY A 756 17.19 2.05 -1.86
C GLY A 756 16.18 0.92 -1.99
N ALA A 757 15.06 1.14 -2.67
CA ALA A 757 14.10 0.10 -2.97
C ALA A 757 14.73 -0.98 -3.89
N PHE A 758 14.47 -2.25 -3.57
CA PHE A 758 14.70 -3.38 -4.49
C PHE A 758 13.39 -3.98 -5.00
N SER A 759 12.25 -3.53 -4.45
CA SER A 759 10.90 -3.92 -4.80
C SER A 759 10.05 -2.67 -5.05
N VAL A 760 8.95 -2.79 -5.79
CA VAL A 760 7.91 -1.75 -5.92
C VAL A 760 6.53 -2.34 -5.72
N LYS A 761 5.58 -1.55 -5.21
CA LYS A 761 4.16 -1.96 -5.14
C LYS A 761 3.37 -1.42 -6.32
N SER A 762 2.90 -2.33 -7.18
CA SER A 762 1.98 -2.04 -8.28
C SER A 762 0.56 -1.93 -7.73
N TYR A 763 0.11 -0.71 -7.41
CA TYR A 763 -1.10 -0.51 -6.61
C TYR A 763 -2.27 -0.06 -7.49
N ASN A 764 -3.15 -1.02 -7.82
CA ASN A 764 -4.41 -0.81 -8.54
C ASN A 764 -4.30 0.15 -9.74
N GLN A 765 -3.28 -0.05 -10.59
CA GLN A 765 -3.21 0.61 -11.90
C GLN A 765 -4.43 0.16 -12.73
N PRO A 766 -5.24 1.10 -13.25
CA PRO A 766 -6.54 0.77 -13.83
C PRO A 766 -6.39 -0.11 -15.06
N ARG A 767 -5.42 0.17 -15.94
CA ARG A 767 -5.23 -0.59 -17.17
C ARG A 767 -4.17 -1.67 -17.01
N ARG A 768 -4.30 -2.77 -17.76
CA ARG A 768 -3.41 -3.92 -17.64
C ARG A 768 -2.04 -3.67 -18.24
N GLU A 769 -1.95 -2.97 -19.37
CA GLU A 769 -0.68 -2.61 -20.01
C GLU A 769 0.18 -1.73 -19.10
N GLN A 770 -0.41 -0.92 -18.21
CA GLN A 770 0.33 -0.16 -17.20
C GLN A 770 1.05 -1.08 -16.21
N LYS A 771 0.36 -2.13 -15.74
CA LYS A 771 0.94 -3.16 -14.86
C LYS A 771 2.06 -3.92 -15.58
N GLN A 772 1.84 -4.29 -16.84
CA GLN A 772 2.85 -4.95 -17.67
C GLN A 772 4.09 -4.06 -17.92
N GLN A 773 3.90 -2.76 -18.12
CA GLN A 773 4.99 -1.78 -18.24
C GLN A 773 5.81 -1.67 -16.94
N ILE A 774 5.17 -1.74 -15.77
CA ILE A 774 5.87 -1.82 -14.47
C ILE A 774 6.74 -3.07 -14.40
N ILE A 775 6.18 -4.23 -14.77
CA ILE A 775 6.89 -5.52 -14.73
C ILE A 775 8.10 -5.51 -15.67
N GLU A 776 7.95 -4.98 -16.88
CA GLU A 776 9.05 -4.89 -17.84
C GLU A 776 10.15 -3.95 -17.35
N ALA A 777 9.79 -2.76 -16.86
CA ALA A 777 10.76 -1.84 -16.27
C ALA A 777 11.47 -2.45 -15.06
N ALA A 778 10.76 -3.23 -14.24
CA ALA A 778 11.33 -3.96 -13.11
C ALA A 778 12.27 -5.08 -13.55
N ARG A 779 11.98 -5.79 -14.64
CA ARG A 779 12.86 -6.79 -15.23
C ARG A 779 14.20 -6.16 -15.63
N GLU A 780 14.16 -5.04 -16.34
CA GLU A 780 15.35 -4.28 -16.74
C GLU A 780 16.15 -3.76 -15.55
N LEU A 781 15.46 -3.34 -14.49
CA LEU A 781 16.06 -2.78 -13.29
C LEU A 781 16.33 -3.83 -12.20
N GLN A 782 16.05 -5.11 -12.44
CA GLN A 782 16.19 -6.19 -11.46
C GLN A 782 15.51 -5.85 -10.11
N MET A 783 14.23 -5.48 -10.18
CA MET A 783 13.40 -5.17 -9.02
C MET A 783 12.24 -6.15 -8.90
N GLU A 784 11.84 -6.47 -7.67
CA GLU A 784 10.62 -7.23 -7.42
C GLU A 784 9.37 -6.35 -7.63
N VAL A 785 8.25 -6.96 -8.01
CA VAL A 785 6.95 -6.27 -8.13
C VAL A 785 5.90 -7.02 -7.35
N VAL A 786 5.45 -6.41 -6.25
CA VAL A 786 4.35 -6.90 -5.43
C VAL A 786 3.08 -6.11 -5.79
N PRO A 787 1.95 -6.73 -6.10
CA PRO A 787 0.73 -5.99 -6.41
C PRO A 787 -0.05 -5.65 -5.14
N GLU A 788 -0.95 -4.68 -5.22
CA GLU A 788 -2.17 -4.73 -4.40
C GLU A 788 -3.05 -5.82 -5.02
N GLY A 789 -3.43 -6.89 -4.30
CA GLY A 789 -4.22 -8.01 -4.83
C GLY A 789 -5.66 -7.66 -5.21
N GLY A 790 -5.91 -6.43 -5.65
CA GLY A 790 -7.05 -5.96 -6.43
C GLY A 790 -8.44 -6.12 -5.82
N SER A 791 -8.53 -6.72 -4.64
CA SER A 791 -9.75 -7.18 -3.97
C SER A 791 -10.77 -7.88 -4.89
N THR A 792 -10.29 -8.44 -6.01
CA THR A 792 -11.11 -9.01 -7.09
C THR A 792 -10.39 -10.20 -7.70
N TYR A 793 -11.16 -11.24 -8.03
CA TYR A 793 -10.61 -12.47 -8.61
C TYR A 793 -9.90 -12.21 -9.96
N PHE A 794 -10.53 -11.46 -10.85
CA PHE A 794 -10.02 -11.27 -12.22
C PHE A 794 -8.67 -10.53 -12.27
N HIS A 795 -8.50 -9.46 -11.48
CA HIS A 795 -7.22 -8.76 -11.39
C HIS A 795 -6.11 -9.66 -10.85
N ASN A 796 -6.39 -10.47 -9.82
CA ASN A 796 -5.39 -11.37 -9.24
C ASN A 796 -4.92 -12.44 -10.22
N ILE A 797 -5.84 -13.04 -10.99
CA ILE A 797 -5.45 -14.02 -12.01
C ILE A 797 -4.67 -13.34 -13.14
N ALA A 798 -5.07 -12.15 -13.58
CA ALA A 798 -4.30 -11.41 -14.59
C ALA A 798 -2.89 -11.04 -14.10
N MET A 799 -2.73 -10.62 -12.83
CA MET A 799 -1.44 -10.32 -12.21
C MET A 799 -0.51 -11.54 -12.16
N LEU A 800 -1.08 -12.71 -11.86
CA LEU A 800 -0.39 -14.00 -11.88
C LEU A 800 0.11 -14.34 -13.30
N LEU A 801 -0.75 -14.18 -14.31
CA LEU A 801 -0.39 -14.37 -15.73
C LEU A 801 0.70 -13.40 -16.20
N ASP A 802 0.67 -12.16 -15.70
CA ASP A 802 1.61 -11.11 -16.12
C ASP A 802 3.00 -11.23 -15.49
N GLY A 803 3.20 -12.10 -14.49
CA GLY A 803 4.52 -12.40 -13.91
C GLY A 803 4.92 -11.48 -12.75
N HIS A 804 3.98 -11.10 -11.89
CA HIS A 804 4.31 -10.48 -10.60
C HIS A 804 5.13 -11.44 -9.71
N THR A 805 5.91 -10.89 -8.77
CA THR A 805 6.72 -11.66 -7.79
C THR A 805 5.82 -12.53 -6.90
N GLY A 806 4.64 -12.03 -6.55
CA GLY A 806 3.58 -12.76 -5.85
C GLY A 806 2.26 -12.02 -5.91
N ILE A 807 1.27 -12.52 -5.19
CA ILE A 807 -0.02 -11.85 -4.94
C ILE A 807 -0.13 -11.54 -3.45
N GLU A 808 -0.48 -10.30 -3.14
CA GLU A 808 -0.72 -9.81 -1.77
C GLU A 808 -2.23 -9.69 -1.52
N HIS A 809 -2.70 -10.00 -0.31
CA HIS A 809 -4.11 -10.15 0.05
C HIS A 809 -4.79 -11.37 -0.57
N ASN A 810 -5.93 -11.78 0.01
CA ASN A 810 -6.58 -13.02 -0.38
C ASN A 810 -7.30 -12.95 -1.73
N LEU A 811 -7.49 -14.11 -2.37
CA LEU A 811 -8.52 -14.25 -3.39
C LEU A 811 -9.88 -14.12 -2.69
N PRO A 812 -10.77 -13.19 -3.08
CA PRO A 812 -12.07 -13.00 -2.46
C PRO A 812 -13.10 -14.03 -2.94
N VAL A 813 -12.64 -15.27 -3.18
CA VAL A 813 -13.45 -16.41 -3.63
C VAL A 813 -12.94 -17.69 -2.96
N TRP A 814 -13.87 -18.52 -2.49
CA TRP A 814 -13.59 -19.84 -1.94
C TRP A 814 -14.78 -20.78 -2.18
N PRO A 815 -14.55 -22.10 -2.32
CA PRO A 815 -13.24 -22.76 -2.42
C PRO A 815 -12.56 -22.54 -3.78
N LEU A 816 -11.28 -22.88 -3.89
CA LEU A 816 -10.55 -22.87 -5.16
C LEU A 816 -10.62 -24.23 -5.88
N TYR A 817 -10.90 -24.19 -7.18
CA TYR A 817 -11.05 -25.37 -8.02
C TYR A 817 -9.75 -25.74 -8.75
N LYS A 818 -9.78 -26.86 -9.48
CA LYS A 818 -8.61 -27.47 -10.14
C LYS A 818 -7.91 -26.50 -11.09
N ASP A 819 -8.67 -25.70 -11.83
CA ASP A 819 -8.22 -24.71 -12.79
C ASP A 819 -7.29 -23.67 -12.16
N VAL A 820 -7.76 -22.98 -11.12
CA VAL A 820 -6.98 -21.95 -10.41
C VAL A 820 -5.73 -22.55 -9.76
N LYS A 821 -5.88 -23.70 -9.10
CA LYS A 821 -4.75 -24.39 -8.44
C LYS A 821 -3.69 -24.83 -9.45
N ALA A 822 -4.11 -25.42 -10.57
CA ALA A 822 -3.19 -25.85 -11.62
C ALA A 822 -2.48 -24.66 -12.28
N LEU A 823 -3.19 -23.56 -12.53
CA LEU A 823 -2.59 -22.34 -13.06
C LEU A 823 -1.53 -21.79 -12.10
N TRP A 824 -1.87 -21.63 -10.82
CA TRP A 824 -0.94 -21.07 -9.83
C TRP A 824 0.30 -21.92 -9.64
N ASN A 825 0.12 -23.24 -9.52
CA ASN A 825 1.24 -24.19 -9.36
C ASN A 825 2.14 -24.25 -10.60
N ALA A 826 1.67 -23.77 -11.77
CA ALA A 826 2.49 -23.64 -12.98
C ALA A 826 3.34 -22.35 -13.00
N THR A 827 3.22 -21.50 -11.99
CA THR A 827 3.99 -20.25 -11.84
C THR A 827 5.01 -20.35 -10.69
N ARG A 828 5.82 -19.31 -10.51
CA ARG A 828 6.72 -19.16 -9.35
C ARG A 828 6.25 -18.07 -8.39
N ALA A 829 5.04 -17.54 -8.58
CA ALA A 829 4.53 -16.43 -7.80
C ALA A 829 4.26 -16.87 -6.36
N GLY A 830 4.80 -16.11 -5.40
CA GLY A 830 4.45 -16.27 -3.98
C GLY A 830 3.01 -15.84 -3.68
N TYR A 831 2.52 -16.19 -2.49
CA TYR A 831 1.20 -15.78 -2.04
C TYR A 831 1.23 -15.31 -0.57
N THR A 832 0.83 -14.08 -0.35
CA THR A 832 0.75 -13.46 0.97
C THR A 832 -0.72 -13.11 1.25
N PRO A 833 -1.50 -14.00 1.88
CA PRO A 833 -2.96 -13.87 1.91
C PRO A 833 -3.47 -12.76 2.82
N THR A 834 -2.68 -12.32 3.81
CA THR A 834 -3.06 -11.33 4.83
C THR A 834 -4.47 -11.59 5.39
N LEU A 835 -4.69 -12.79 5.93
CA LEU A 835 -5.99 -13.24 6.46
C LEU A 835 -6.54 -12.30 7.55
N ILE A 836 -5.66 -11.56 8.21
CA ILE A 836 -6.02 -10.48 9.13
C ILE A 836 -6.91 -9.41 8.49
N VAL A 837 -6.77 -9.14 7.18
CA VAL A 837 -7.61 -8.28 6.33
C VAL A 837 -8.19 -9.12 5.18
N ALA A 838 -8.99 -10.13 5.51
CA ALA A 838 -9.59 -10.99 4.50
C ALA A 838 -10.72 -10.27 3.74
N TYR A 839 -10.52 -10.02 2.45
CA TYR A 839 -11.53 -9.46 1.55
C TYR A 839 -12.68 -10.43 1.25
N GLY A 840 -13.89 -9.87 1.11
CA GLY A 840 -15.12 -10.60 0.74
C GLY A 840 -15.84 -11.25 1.91
N THR A 841 -15.40 -10.99 3.14
CA THR A 841 -15.93 -11.54 4.39
C THR A 841 -15.47 -10.69 5.57
N GLN A 842 -15.88 -11.02 6.78
CA GLN A 842 -15.38 -10.37 7.98
C GLN A 842 -13.89 -10.69 8.21
N PHE A 843 -13.12 -9.65 8.50
CA PHE A 843 -11.67 -9.76 8.72
C PHE A 843 -11.30 -10.72 9.85
N GLY A 844 -10.16 -11.40 9.69
CA GLY A 844 -9.56 -12.22 10.72
C GLY A 844 -9.22 -11.42 12.00
N GLU A 845 -8.84 -10.14 11.86
CA GLU A 845 -8.66 -9.24 13.02
C GLU A 845 -9.91 -9.20 13.91
N ASN A 846 -11.11 -9.10 13.32
CA ASN A 846 -12.35 -9.00 14.08
C ASN A 846 -12.63 -10.28 14.87
N TYR A 847 -12.28 -11.44 14.31
CA TYR A 847 -12.36 -12.72 15.02
C TYR A 847 -11.52 -12.69 16.29
N TRP A 848 -10.27 -12.23 16.21
CA TRP A 848 -9.37 -12.25 17.37
C TRP A 848 -9.80 -11.27 18.45
N TYR A 849 -10.27 -10.07 18.10
CA TYR A 849 -10.87 -9.21 19.12
C TYR A 849 -12.07 -9.88 19.77
N ASP A 850 -13.05 -10.37 18.99
CA ASP A 850 -14.25 -11.02 19.52
C ASP A 850 -13.91 -12.22 20.44
N ARG A 851 -13.03 -13.10 20.00
CA ARG A 851 -12.77 -14.39 20.66
C ARG A 851 -11.68 -14.34 21.73
N THR A 852 -10.94 -13.24 21.88
CA THR A 852 -9.84 -13.16 22.87
C THR A 852 -9.85 -11.85 23.66
N GLU A 853 -9.36 -11.90 24.90
CA GLU A 853 -9.27 -10.73 25.77
C GLU A 853 -7.98 -9.94 25.52
N VAL A 854 -7.82 -9.39 24.30
CA VAL A 854 -6.57 -8.72 23.86
C VAL A 854 -6.10 -7.63 24.82
N TRP A 855 -7.02 -6.90 25.45
CA TRP A 855 -6.71 -5.85 26.43
C TRP A 855 -6.14 -6.37 27.76
N LYS A 856 -6.04 -7.70 27.96
CA LYS A 856 -5.38 -8.33 29.11
C LYS A 856 -3.98 -8.84 28.78
N ASN A 857 -3.49 -8.67 27.56
CA ASN A 857 -2.17 -9.13 27.18
C ASN A 857 -1.10 -8.13 27.67
N ASP A 858 -0.52 -8.40 28.84
CA ASP A 858 0.49 -7.54 29.48
C ASP A 858 1.74 -7.33 28.62
N HIS A 859 2.13 -8.35 27.83
CA HIS A 859 3.26 -8.26 26.92
C HIS A 859 2.99 -7.25 25.80
N LEU A 860 1.79 -7.29 25.20
CA LEU A 860 1.34 -6.30 24.20
C LEU A 860 1.29 -4.88 24.78
N LEU A 861 0.70 -4.73 25.97
CA LEU A 861 0.52 -3.44 26.64
C LEU A 861 1.85 -2.79 27.07
N SER A 862 2.91 -3.59 27.22
CA SER A 862 4.25 -3.08 27.56
C SER A 862 4.93 -2.30 26.41
N PHE A 863 4.49 -2.53 25.17
CA PHE A 863 5.10 -1.96 23.95
C PHE A 863 4.12 -1.22 23.03
N THR A 864 2.82 -1.25 23.31
CA THR A 864 1.79 -0.56 22.52
C THR A 864 1.06 0.47 23.38
N PRO A 865 0.78 1.69 22.88
CA PRO A 865 -0.01 2.66 23.62
C PRO A 865 -1.38 2.07 24.01
N PRO A 866 -1.79 2.09 25.29
CA PRO A 866 -3.03 1.46 25.73
C PRO A 866 -4.29 1.97 25.03
N SER A 867 -4.32 3.25 24.64
CA SER A 867 -5.45 3.82 23.88
C SER A 867 -5.68 3.14 22.52
N VAL A 868 -4.63 2.61 21.89
CA VAL A 868 -4.74 1.87 20.61
C VAL A 868 -5.44 0.53 20.84
N ILE A 869 -5.07 -0.17 21.91
CA ILE A 869 -5.65 -1.48 22.25
C ILE A 869 -7.07 -1.34 22.77
N ASP A 870 -7.29 -0.42 23.72
CA ASP A 870 -8.58 -0.27 24.39
C ASP A 870 -9.70 0.13 23.42
N ALA A 871 -9.42 1.04 22.48
CA ALA A 871 -10.39 1.52 21.51
C ALA A 871 -10.92 0.41 20.57
N ARG A 872 -10.09 -0.61 20.29
CA ARG A 872 -10.41 -1.69 19.35
C ARG A 872 -10.91 -2.96 20.02
N SER A 873 -10.46 -3.23 21.25
CA SER A 873 -10.64 -4.55 21.88
C SER A 873 -11.61 -4.58 23.06
N ARG A 874 -11.97 -3.46 23.69
CA ARG A 874 -12.84 -3.50 24.89
C ARG A 874 -14.33 -3.61 24.60
N ARG A 875 -14.83 -2.88 23.58
CA ARG A 875 -16.24 -2.90 23.16
C ARG A 875 -16.36 -3.64 21.84
N ARG A 876 -16.48 -4.95 21.94
CA ARG A 876 -16.40 -5.86 20.80
C ARG A 876 -17.78 -6.19 20.27
N ILE A 877 -17.84 -6.40 18.95
CA ILE A 877 -19.01 -6.95 18.27
C ILE A 877 -18.73 -8.44 18.05
N THR A 878 -19.73 -9.27 18.31
CA THR A 878 -19.67 -10.72 18.11
C THR A 878 -20.51 -11.09 16.89
N SER A 879 -19.95 -11.94 16.01
CA SER A 879 -20.64 -12.48 14.83
C SER A 879 -20.81 -14.01 14.94
N GLU A 880 -21.64 -14.58 14.06
CA GLU A 880 -21.73 -16.04 13.90
C GLU A 880 -20.39 -16.58 13.37
N TYR A 881 -20.00 -17.80 13.75
CA TYR A 881 -18.71 -18.36 13.33
C TYR A 881 -18.54 -18.42 11.80
N GLY A 882 -19.63 -18.60 11.05
CA GLY A 882 -19.62 -18.64 9.59
C GLY A 882 -19.44 -17.29 8.91
N ASP A 883 -19.64 -16.16 9.61
CA ASP A 883 -19.38 -14.82 9.06
C ASP A 883 -17.87 -14.54 8.97
N TYR A 884 -17.05 -15.27 9.74
CA TYR A 884 -15.59 -15.20 9.72
C TYR A 884 -15.00 -16.11 8.62
N GLY A 885 -15.22 -15.72 7.37
CA GLY A 885 -14.81 -16.48 6.18
C GLY A 885 -13.29 -16.58 5.97
N HIS A 886 -12.48 -15.86 6.74
CA HIS A 886 -11.01 -15.98 6.71
C HIS A 886 -10.55 -17.43 6.95
N ILE A 887 -11.34 -18.24 7.67
CA ILE A 887 -11.08 -19.67 7.90
C ILE A 887 -11.19 -20.48 6.59
N ASP A 888 -12.22 -20.23 5.78
CA ASP A 888 -12.40 -20.89 4.47
C ASP A 888 -11.39 -20.41 3.43
N VAL A 889 -11.04 -19.13 3.49
CA VAL A 889 -9.90 -18.60 2.74
C VAL A 889 -8.62 -19.32 3.14
N ALA A 890 -8.35 -19.49 4.44
CA ALA A 890 -7.16 -20.21 4.93
C ALA A 890 -7.12 -21.68 4.47
N ARG A 891 -8.28 -22.36 4.40
CA ARG A 891 -8.36 -23.71 3.79
C ARG A 891 -7.95 -23.70 2.33
N SER A 892 -8.34 -22.67 1.58
CA SER A 892 -7.94 -22.50 0.18
C SER A 892 -6.45 -22.18 0.04
N VAL A 893 -5.89 -21.35 0.93
CA VAL A 893 -4.46 -21.08 1.03
C VAL A 893 -3.67 -22.37 1.26
N LYS A 894 -4.13 -23.23 2.18
CA LYS A 894 -3.52 -24.55 2.41
C LYS A 894 -3.49 -25.40 1.13
N GLN A 895 -4.58 -25.44 0.36
CA GLN A 895 -4.63 -26.22 -0.88
C GLN A 895 -3.60 -25.74 -1.92
N LEU A 896 -3.31 -24.43 -1.98
CA LEU A 896 -2.25 -23.90 -2.83
C LEU A 896 -0.86 -24.26 -2.29
N ALA A 897 -0.68 -24.21 -0.97
CA ALA A 897 0.57 -24.62 -0.31
C ALA A 897 0.91 -26.10 -0.56
N ASP A 898 -0.09 -26.98 -0.44
CA ASP A 898 0.05 -28.42 -0.74
C ASP A 898 0.46 -28.67 -2.21
N GLY A 899 0.13 -27.73 -3.10
CA GLY A 899 0.53 -27.73 -4.51
C GLY A 899 1.94 -27.21 -4.78
N GLY A 900 2.65 -26.74 -3.76
CA GLY A 900 4.01 -26.19 -3.86
C GLY A 900 4.10 -24.67 -3.92
N THR A 901 2.97 -23.95 -3.84
CA THR A 901 2.98 -22.48 -3.79
C THR A 901 3.59 -22.01 -2.47
N LYS A 902 4.52 -21.04 -2.53
CA LYS A 902 5.11 -20.44 -1.33
C LYS A 902 4.11 -19.49 -0.68
N ILE A 903 3.55 -19.90 0.46
CA ILE A 903 2.71 -19.04 1.30
C ILE A 903 3.58 -18.28 2.29
N ASN A 904 3.34 -16.99 2.45
CA ASN A 904 4.13 -16.10 3.30
C ASN A 904 3.30 -15.55 4.46
N LEU A 905 3.97 -15.23 5.57
CA LEU A 905 3.42 -14.37 6.63
C LEU A 905 3.31 -12.92 6.13
N GLY A 906 2.11 -12.34 6.25
CA GLY A 906 1.84 -10.93 6.05
C GLY A 906 0.84 -10.41 7.08
N SER A 907 1.29 -9.63 8.06
CA SER A 907 0.44 -9.19 9.17
C SER A 907 -0.35 -7.90 8.91
N HIS A 908 -0.09 -7.22 7.79
CA HIS A 908 -0.68 -5.96 7.33
C HIS A 908 -0.55 -4.76 8.31
N GLY A 909 -0.17 -4.95 9.58
CA GLY A 909 0.18 -3.85 10.49
C GLY A 909 -1.00 -3.22 11.25
N GLN A 910 -2.20 -3.81 11.19
CA GLN A 910 -3.34 -3.42 12.02
C GLN A 910 -2.94 -3.45 13.50
N LEU A 911 -2.29 -4.53 13.95
CA LEU A 911 -1.74 -4.67 15.30
C LEU A 911 -0.28 -5.11 15.27
N GLN A 912 0.63 -4.20 15.67
CA GLN A 912 2.07 -4.45 15.67
C GLN A 912 2.44 -5.58 16.65
N GLY A 913 3.30 -6.50 16.24
CA GLY A 913 3.67 -7.69 17.00
C GLY A 913 2.60 -8.79 16.93
N LEU A 914 1.60 -8.75 17.82
CA LEU A 914 0.61 -9.82 17.97
C LEU A 914 -0.14 -10.17 16.67
N GLY A 915 -0.37 -9.19 15.77
CA GLY A 915 -1.00 -9.43 14.47
C GLY A 915 -0.25 -10.44 13.59
N ALA A 916 1.08 -10.54 13.72
CA ALA A 916 1.86 -11.55 13.00
C ALA A 916 1.52 -12.97 13.48
N HIS A 917 1.32 -13.16 14.79
CA HIS A 917 0.92 -14.46 15.34
C HIS A 917 -0.53 -14.81 14.98
N TRP A 918 -1.43 -13.82 14.93
CA TRP A 918 -2.78 -14.03 14.44
C TRP A 918 -2.79 -14.60 13.03
N GLU A 919 -1.96 -14.07 12.12
CA GLU A 919 -1.83 -14.60 10.77
C GLU A 919 -1.40 -16.09 10.79
N LEU A 920 -0.40 -16.43 11.61
CA LEU A 920 0.05 -17.82 11.78
C LEU A 920 -1.06 -18.74 12.31
N TRP A 921 -1.80 -18.28 13.31
CA TRP A 921 -2.89 -19.06 13.91
C TRP A 921 -4.04 -19.25 12.93
N MET A 922 -4.32 -18.26 12.06
CA MET A 922 -5.34 -18.38 11.02
C MET A 922 -4.91 -19.34 9.90
N LEU A 923 -3.62 -19.38 9.53
CA LEU A 923 -3.10 -20.41 8.63
C LEU A 923 -3.29 -21.82 9.22
N ALA A 924 -3.08 -21.99 10.53
CA ALA A 924 -3.37 -23.24 11.23
C ALA A 924 -4.88 -23.55 11.28
N GLN A 925 -5.76 -22.56 11.47
CA GLN A 925 -7.23 -22.73 11.36
C GLN A 925 -7.65 -23.26 9.97
N GLY A 926 -6.88 -22.93 8.93
CA GLY A 926 -7.04 -23.47 7.58
C GLY A 926 -6.57 -24.93 7.40
N GLY A 927 -5.92 -25.50 8.41
CA GLY A 927 -5.46 -26.89 8.45
C GLY A 927 -3.99 -27.12 8.10
N MET A 928 -3.17 -26.07 7.99
CA MET A 928 -1.71 -26.24 7.90
C MET A 928 -1.16 -26.85 9.21
N SER A 929 -0.17 -27.74 9.10
CA SER A 929 0.56 -28.20 10.27
C SER A 929 1.38 -27.05 10.87
N ASN A 930 1.69 -27.13 12.17
CA ASN A 930 2.47 -26.09 12.83
C ASN A 930 3.82 -25.85 12.12
N LEU A 931 4.50 -26.92 11.67
CA LEU A 931 5.74 -26.79 10.90
C LEU A 931 5.56 -26.06 9.56
N GLN A 932 4.45 -26.30 8.84
CA GLN A 932 4.12 -25.55 7.62
C GLN A 932 3.90 -24.07 7.92
N VAL A 933 3.18 -23.75 8.99
CA VAL A 933 2.94 -22.36 9.43
C VAL A 933 4.25 -21.66 9.79
N LEU A 934 5.12 -22.30 10.58
CA LEU A 934 6.43 -21.73 10.94
C LEU A 934 7.33 -21.52 9.70
N ARG A 935 7.20 -22.35 8.66
CA ARG A 935 7.89 -22.15 7.39
C ARG A 935 7.36 -20.92 6.64
N CYS A 936 6.04 -20.68 6.68
CA CYS A 936 5.43 -19.45 6.15
C CYS A 936 5.97 -18.20 6.85
N ALA A 937 6.21 -18.31 8.17
CA ALA A 937 6.75 -17.24 9.01
C ALA A 937 8.24 -16.95 8.82
N THR A 938 9.01 -17.83 8.17
CA THR A 938 10.48 -17.76 8.15
C THR A 938 11.05 -17.93 6.75
N MET A 939 11.35 -19.17 6.35
CA MET A 939 12.03 -19.51 5.11
C MET A 939 11.26 -19.05 3.86
N ASN A 940 9.93 -19.15 3.85
CA ASN A 940 9.14 -18.75 2.69
C ASN A 940 9.25 -17.23 2.45
N GLY A 941 9.08 -16.42 3.50
CA GLY A 941 9.23 -14.97 3.41
C GLY A 941 10.65 -14.54 3.01
N ALA A 942 11.67 -15.17 3.59
CA ALA A 942 13.06 -14.93 3.20
C ALA A 942 13.31 -15.27 1.72
N ALA A 943 12.80 -16.41 1.24
CA ALA A 943 12.94 -16.81 -0.15
C ALA A 943 12.09 -15.97 -1.10
N TYR A 944 10.92 -15.48 -0.67
CA TYR A 944 10.06 -14.58 -1.44
C TYR A 944 10.77 -13.26 -1.76
N LEU A 945 11.49 -12.70 -0.77
CA LEU A 945 12.27 -11.47 -0.90
C LEU A 945 13.69 -11.69 -1.45
N GLY A 946 14.07 -12.93 -1.80
CA GLY A 946 15.41 -13.27 -2.31
C GLY A 946 16.54 -13.21 -1.26
N MET A 947 16.20 -13.31 0.02
CA MET A 947 17.11 -13.17 1.18
C MET A 947 17.45 -14.50 1.87
N ASP A 948 16.91 -15.61 1.39
CA ASP A 948 17.05 -16.97 1.95
C ASP A 948 18.50 -17.46 2.06
N LYS A 949 19.45 -16.87 1.33
CA LYS A 949 20.88 -17.19 1.48
C LYS A 949 21.48 -16.72 2.80
N GLU A 950 20.92 -15.68 3.43
CA GLU A 950 21.49 -15.05 4.63
C GLU A 950 20.58 -15.13 5.86
N ILE A 951 19.27 -15.31 5.69
CA ILE A 951 18.26 -15.43 6.77
C ILE A 951 17.21 -16.52 6.47
N GLY A 952 16.26 -16.73 7.39
CA GLY A 952 15.10 -17.62 7.21
C GLY A 952 15.30 -19.07 7.69
N SER A 953 16.54 -19.48 7.98
CA SER A 953 16.87 -20.73 8.67
C SER A 953 18.05 -20.54 9.63
N LEU A 954 18.21 -21.49 10.55
CA LEU A 954 19.34 -21.58 11.47
C LEU A 954 20.40 -22.50 10.88
N GLU A 955 21.34 -21.93 10.14
CA GLU A 955 22.43 -22.66 9.50
C GLU A 955 23.77 -21.93 9.70
N PRO A 956 24.90 -22.66 9.83
CA PRO A 956 26.23 -22.06 9.85
C PRO A 956 26.45 -21.12 8.65
N GLY A 957 26.97 -19.92 8.93
CA GLY A 957 27.24 -18.88 7.94
C GLY A 957 26.12 -17.84 7.78
N LYS A 958 24.88 -18.17 8.16
CA LYS A 958 23.75 -17.23 8.13
C LYS A 958 23.80 -16.22 9.27
N LEU A 959 23.03 -15.14 9.12
CA LEU A 959 22.92 -14.10 10.14
C LEU A 959 22.16 -14.63 11.36
N ALA A 960 22.58 -14.19 12.54
CA ALA A 960 21.98 -14.57 13.80
C ALA A 960 20.70 -13.77 14.06
N ASP A 961 19.64 -14.17 13.39
CA ASP A 961 18.27 -13.69 13.55
C ASP A 961 17.41 -14.89 14.03
N LEU A 962 17.11 -14.96 15.33
CA LEU A 962 16.46 -16.10 15.97
C LEU A 962 15.55 -15.69 17.12
N ILE A 963 14.62 -16.55 17.49
CA ILE A 963 13.77 -16.38 18.68
C ILE A 963 13.87 -17.61 19.58
N VAL A 964 13.81 -17.38 20.89
CA VAL A 964 13.77 -18.41 21.92
C VAL A 964 12.38 -18.37 22.55
N LEU A 965 11.64 -19.47 22.46
CA LEU A 965 10.29 -19.67 22.97
C LEU A 965 10.35 -20.45 24.29
N ASN A 966 9.47 -20.10 25.23
CA ASN A 966 9.31 -20.86 26.46
C ASN A 966 8.65 -22.22 26.23
N GLU A 967 7.81 -22.32 25.21
CA GLU A 967 7.02 -23.52 24.89
C GLU A 967 7.22 -23.94 23.43
N ASP A 968 6.84 -25.17 23.08
CA ASP A 968 7.03 -25.71 21.74
C ASP A 968 5.90 -25.31 20.78
N PRO A 969 6.17 -24.52 19.72
CA PRO A 969 5.17 -24.18 18.71
C PRO A 969 4.76 -25.37 17.84
N LEU A 970 5.48 -26.50 17.86
CA LEU A 970 5.09 -27.72 17.14
C LEU A 970 3.98 -28.49 17.85
N GLU A 971 3.78 -28.29 19.16
CA GLU A 971 2.69 -28.89 19.93
C GLU A 971 1.39 -28.08 19.80
N ASP A 972 1.48 -26.76 19.95
CA ASP A 972 0.40 -25.80 19.68
C ASP A 972 1.00 -24.56 19.02
N ILE A 973 0.48 -24.16 17.85
CA ILE A 973 0.97 -22.99 17.13
C ILE A 973 0.82 -21.70 17.95
N ARG A 974 -0.09 -21.65 18.91
CA ARG A 974 -0.24 -20.53 19.85
C ARG A 974 1.00 -20.30 20.69
N ASN A 975 1.78 -21.35 20.95
CA ASN A 975 3.05 -21.23 21.67
C ASN A 975 4.07 -20.36 20.92
N SER A 976 3.85 -20.03 19.64
CA SER A 976 4.68 -19.06 18.90
C SER A 976 4.78 -17.69 19.55
N GLU A 977 3.79 -17.26 20.37
CA GLU A 977 3.85 -15.97 21.07
C GLU A 977 4.65 -16.02 22.39
N THR A 978 5.04 -17.22 22.87
CA THR A 978 5.69 -17.41 24.19
C THR A 978 7.18 -17.04 24.21
N ILE A 979 7.54 -15.97 23.49
CA ILE A 979 8.93 -15.61 23.22
C ILE A 979 9.58 -15.08 24.50
N LYS A 980 10.70 -15.69 24.89
CA LYS A 980 11.56 -15.27 25.99
C LYS A 980 12.68 -14.34 25.54
N TYR A 981 13.33 -14.70 24.44
CA TYR A 981 14.40 -13.90 23.86
C TYR A 981 14.21 -13.73 22.36
N VAL A 982 14.57 -12.56 21.86
CA VAL A 982 14.70 -12.29 20.43
C VAL A 982 16.13 -11.87 20.14
N MET A 983 16.72 -12.43 19.11
CA MET A 983 18.02 -12.04 18.61
C MET A 983 17.86 -11.50 17.19
N VAL A 984 18.38 -10.30 16.94
CA VAL A 984 18.47 -9.72 15.60
C VAL A 984 19.88 -9.20 15.39
N ASN A 985 20.50 -9.57 14.27
CA ASN A 985 21.87 -9.21 13.94
C ASN A 985 22.89 -9.60 15.05
N GLY A 986 22.64 -10.71 15.75
CA GLY A 986 23.47 -11.17 16.87
C GLY A 986 23.28 -10.43 18.21
N ARG A 987 22.46 -9.38 18.26
CA ARG A 987 22.10 -8.68 19.50
C ARG A 987 20.91 -9.38 20.14
N LEU A 988 21.05 -9.75 21.41
CA LEU A 988 20.04 -10.50 22.15
C LEU A 988 19.22 -9.56 23.03
N TYR A 989 17.90 -9.72 23.03
CA TYR A 989 16.99 -8.92 23.85
C TYR A 989 16.08 -9.84 24.69
N ASP A 990 15.85 -9.46 25.95
CA ASP A 990 14.79 -10.03 26.79
C ASP A 990 13.45 -9.42 26.38
N THR A 991 12.54 -10.24 25.85
CA THR A 991 11.31 -9.70 25.23
C THR A 991 10.38 -9.02 26.22
N ALA A 992 10.34 -9.45 27.49
CA ALA A 992 9.49 -8.83 28.51
C ALA A 992 9.87 -7.37 28.79
N SER A 993 11.17 -7.04 28.70
CA SER A 993 11.68 -5.69 28.95
C SER A 993 12.13 -4.94 27.69
N MET A 994 12.48 -5.69 26.63
CA MET A 994 13.26 -5.27 25.46
C MET A 994 14.60 -4.60 25.80
N ASN A 995 15.18 -4.94 26.95
CA ASN A 995 16.57 -4.60 27.24
C ASN A 995 17.50 -5.47 26.40
N GLU A 996 18.57 -4.87 25.88
CA GLU A 996 19.66 -5.64 25.29
C GLU A 996 20.41 -6.38 26.41
N ILE A 997 20.62 -7.66 26.19
CA ILE A 997 21.36 -8.58 27.05
C ILE A 997 22.40 -9.34 26.20
N GLY A 998 23.04 -10.37 26.75
CA GLY A 998 24.06 -11.11 26.00
C GLY A 998 25.42 -10.44 26.15
N ASN A 999 26.08 -10.06 25.07
CA ASN A 999 27.46 -9.55 25.17
C ASN A 999 27.52 -8.12 25.72
N THR A 1000 26.43 -7.36 25.62
CA THR A 1000 26.29 -6.01 26.17
C THR A 1000 24.96 -5.92 26.92
N GLU A 1001 24.94 -5.29 28.08
CA GLU A 1001 23.71 -5.00 28.81
C GLU A 1001 23.35 -3.53 28.60
N LYS A 1002 22.18 -3.28 28.00
CA LYS A 1002 21.68 -1.93 27.73
C LYS A 1002 20.17 -1.86 27.98
N PRO A 1003 19.71 -1.09 28.97
CA PRO A 1003 18.29 -0.92 29.19
C PRO A 1003 17.65 -0.13 28.04
N ARG A 1004 16.41 -0.46 27.70
CA ARG A 1004 15.61 0.36 26.76
C ARG A 1004 15.23 1.68 27.42
N LEU A 1005 15.00 2.71 26.61
CA LEU A 1005 14.36 3.94 27.11
C LEU A 1005 12.85 3.69 27.30
N ARG A 1006 12.20 4.68 27.93
CA ARG A 1006 10.75 4.71 28.08
C ARG A 1006 10.10 5.31 26.84
N PHE A 1007 8.96 4.77 26.44
CA PHE A 1007 8.18 5.37 25.35
C PHE A 1007 7.51 6.67 25.79
N TRP A 1008 7.02 7.44 24.81
CA TRP A 1008 6.47 8.77 25.05
C TRP A 1008 5.27 8.78 26.00
N TRP A 1009 4.41 7.76 26.00
CA TRP A 1009 3.27 7.66 26.93
C TRP A 1009 3.73 7.28 28.34
N GLN A 1010 4.73 6.40 28.45
CA GLN A 1010 5.35 6.01 29.72
C GLN A 1010 6.11 7.17 30.41
N MET A 1011 6.47 8.21 29.67
CA MET A 1011 7.08 9.43 30.19
C MET A 1011 6.08 10.55 30.49
N ALA A 1012 4.86 10.47 29.96
CA ALA A 1012 3.85 11.49 30.16
C ALA A 1012 3.31 11.47 31.60
N ARG A 1013 2.96 12.64 32.15
CA ARG A 1013 2.37 12.72 33.51
C ARG A 1013 1.03 11.98 33.63
N GLY A 1014 0.28 11.87 32.54
CA GLY A 1014 -0.96 11.10 32.48
C GLY A 1014 -0.74 9.58 32.42
N GLY A 1015 0.52 9.12 32.32
CA GLY A 1015 0.86 7.73 32.06
C GLY A 1015 0.17 7.24 30.79
N ASP A 1016 -0.62 6.19 30.94
CA ASP A 1016 -1.35 5.53 29.85
C ASP A 1016 -2.54 6.34 29.31
N MET A 1017 -2.92 7.44 29.98
CA MET A 1017 -3.97 8.35 29.49
C MET A 1017 -3.40 9.36 28.49
N ILE A 1018 -3.88 9.27 27.24
CA ILE A 1018 -3.45 10.12 26.14
C ILE A 1018 -4.52 11.16 25.84
N ASN A 1019 -4.15 12.44 25.96
CA ASN A 1019 -4.95 13.54 25.41
C ASN A 1019 -4.56 13.70 23.94
N LEU A 1020 -5.49 13.39 23.04
CA LEU A 1020 -5.35 13.72 21.63
C LEU A 1020 -5.56 15.24 21.45
N PRO A 1021 -4.71 15.91 20.66
CA PRO A 1021 -4.94 17.31 20.34
C PRO A 1021 -6.23 17.48 19.54
N VAL A 1022 -6.82 18.67 19.63
CA VAL A 1022 -7.93 19.05 18.76
C VAL A 1022 -7.30 19.36 17.40
N ASN A 1023 -7.28 18.39 16.46
CA ASN A 1023 -6.59 18.39 15.16
C ASN A 1023 -6.57 19.77 14.44
N ASN A 1024 -5.66 20.65 14.82
CA ASN A 1024 -5.66 22.05 14.40
C ASN A 1024 -4.38 22.42 13.62
N THR A 1025 -3.55 21.43 13.24
CA THR A 1025 -2.26 21.71 12.61
C THR A 1025 -2.03 20.96 11.32
N GLU A 1026 -1.58 21.71 10.31
CA GLU A 1026 -1.07 21.15 9.06
C GLU A 1026 0.26 20.45 9.38
N THR A 1027 0.40 19.20 8.94
CA THR A 1027 1.64 18.42 9.03
C THR A 1027 2.32 18.35 7.67
N TYR A 1028 3.53 17.81 7.61
CA TYR A 1028 4.15 17.52 6.32
C TYR A 1028 3.35 16.53 5.46
N LEU A 1029 2.36 15.84 6.05
CA LEU A 1029 1.62 14.73 5.46
C LEU A 1029 2.55 13.87 4.61
N PHE A 1030 3.57 13.31 5.27
CA PHE A 1030 4.30 12.16 4.77
C PHE A 1030 3.44 10.88 4.80
N GLY A 1031 2.13 10.97 5.02
CA GLY A 1031 1.25 9.83 5.20
C GLY A 1031 1.23 8.91 3.99
N VAL A 1032 1.44 7.62 4.25
CA VAL A 1032 0.77 6.58 3.49
C VAL A 1032 -0.73 6.84 3.68
N GLN A 1033 -1.52 6.75 2.61
CA GLN A 1033 -2.96 6.60 2.78
C GLN A 1033 -3.12 5.35 3.66
N GLU A 1034 -3.56 5.49 4.91
CA GLU A 1034 -4.00 4.32 5.67
C GLU A 1034 -5.06 3.67 4.80
N GLY A 1035 -4.72 2.48 4.30
CA GLY A 1035 -5.59 1.66 3.46
C GLY A 1035 -6.71 1.02 4.26
N ASP A 1036 -6.92 1.43 5.50
CA ASP A 1036 -7.99 0.98 6.40
C ASP A 1036 -9.17 1.98 6.35
#